data_AF-A0A2Z4GAB8-F1
#
_entry.id   AF-A0A2Z4GAB8-F1
#
_cell.length_a   1.000
_cell.length_b   1.000
_cell.length_c   1.000
_cell.angle_alpha   90.00
_cell.angle_beta   90.00
_cell.angle_gamma   90.00
#
_symmetry.space_group_name_H-M   'P 1'
#
loop_
_entity.id
_entity.type
_entity.pdbx_description
1 polymer ?
#
loop_
_entity_poly.entity_id
_entity_poly.type
_entity_poly.pdbx_seq_one_letter_code
_entity_poly.pdbx_strand_id
1 'polypeptide(L)'
;MIPKKIFQTWKDNHFTDGMKQAKDSWLINHDFSYQFFNDTECLEFIRSNFSKEEAIAFMDLIPGAFKADLFRLCVLYIHGGVYADVDTICLSKIQSLLSDNVNFIVCRDDPMAKKWLWNGFIASTPQHPILKLAISKILSNVKTKDNKFYLDYTGPALLGKTVNQYLGQDIEKDFELGFEGKTNILVLEHNNGHISHQGKQIIKCEYPTKNTDNLPSYFWDNVEKNRIYRQIPRQVFYTALDVFDVNDYMTESFKQHNPEYEIKFFNQYSVDKWFINTGYNQFYKTLTNRGEISDFFRYCYLYENGGVYVDTDTFCNQPLDNWITYQDIIFGLEGNVVKEGFFKDDFFGIGYQIDNKLLSVCNWAIACKKHHPLMKQIIEDIMENPSNKGVLVNTGPGRITAHVIDYFGKDKDYTKDVTKDNSTCLSINGFGSNQGHSDAKKYDNPFSITDKDIYITHMFEGTWRGTKTKHDIILLPKEPHPSVSHNLTLYKVTEGYKGISRYDINQERTIFMEKIGEVKTVKAYSLTDDFKLIDSEIFPISGYLDLAKFEDYRAFNYKSKLYYSVAYVDKDWNTYMSVLDEHYNFLGDVIIDQYNKTAFVAGKEVFFEKNWLFFERDNELYFIYSTTPHLVIYKCQDFDNLIFKKHTTQNIDNKHSIPRNEMYHTKKVSTGGSTNPILIDGYYYYLIHTKIYAERAYNHWLVKLTQDLEFVSISEIPFVSKNIGFALFFIMSMIESGDELILSGGVEDNQNFIWKIPKKHLEKFS
;
A
#
# COMPACT_ATOMS: atom_id res chain seq x y z
N MET A 1 -38.16 21.88 -12.72
CA MET A 1 -38.42 22.89 -11.68
C MET A 1 -37.38 22.78 -10.58
N ILE A 2 -36.97 23.91 -9.99
CA ILE A 2 -36.01 23.96 -8.88
C ILE A 2 -36.69 23.45 -7.60
N PRO A 3 -36.15 22.42 -6.93
CA PRO A 3 -36.69 21.91 -5.66
C PRO A 3 -36.74 22.96 -4.54
N LYS A 4 -37.73 22.87 -3.64
CA LYS A 4 -37.85 23.75 -2.46
C LYS A 4 -36.96 23.27 -1.32
N LYS A 5 -35.64 23.30 -1.53
CA LYS A 5 -34.62 22.93 -0.53
C LYS A 5 -33.60 24.06 -0.41
N ILE A 6 -33.18 24.36 0.81
CA ILE A 6 -32.14 25.37 1.10
C ILE A 6 -30.97 24.67 1.79
N PHE A 7 -29.77 24.93 1.27
CA PHE A 7 -28.50 24.39 1.76
C PHE A 7 -27.57 25.53 2.16
N GLN A 8 -26.91 25.41 3.31
CA GLN A 8 -25.82 26.29 3.73
C GLN A 8 -24.71 25.46 4.36
N THR A 9 -23.47 25.98 4.38
CA THR A 9 -22.34 25.32 5.04
C THR A 9 -21.47 26.32 5.80
N TRP A 10 -20.78 25.82 6.82
CA TRP A 10 -19.71 26.49 7.53
C TRP A 10 -18.71 25.43 8.03
N LYS A 11 -17.51 25.84 8.45
CA LYS A 11 -16.48 24.89 8.91
C LYS A 11 -16.96 23.94 10.03
N ASP A 12 -17.78 24.46 10.95
CA ASP A 12 -18.25 23.76 12.15
C ASP A 12 -19.60 24.33 12.60
N ASN A 13 -20.10 23.82 13.73
CA ASN A 13 -21.39 24.24 14.30
C ASN A 13 -21.28 25.45 15.25
N HIS A 14 -20.15 26.17 15.26
CA HIS A 14 -19.94 27.35 16.10
C HIS A 14 -20.11 28.64 15.29
N PHE A 15 -21.11 29.43 15.69
CA PHE A 15 -21.47 30.69 15.02
C PHE A 15 -21.35 31.85 16.00
N THR A 16 -20.96 33.02 15.48
CA THR A 16 -21.19 34.29 16.20
C THR A 16 -22.67 34.64 16.15
N ASP A 17 -23.12 35.54 17.03
CA ASP A 17 -24.52 35.96 17.06
C ASP A 17 -24.99 36.56 15.72
N GLY A 18 -24.15 37.39 15.09
CA GLY A 18 -24.44 37.98 13.78
C GLY A 18 -24.59 36.93 12.68
N MET A 19 -23.69 35.96 12.62
CA MET A 19 -23.75 34.86 11.64
C MET A 19 -24.96 33.95 11.89
N LYS A 20 -25.29 33.68 13.15
CA LYS A 20 -26.47 32.90 13.51
C LYS A 20 -27.76 33.60 13.07
N GLN A 21 -27.87 34.91 13.30
CA GLN A 21 -29.02 35.70 12.81
C GLN A 21 -29.11 35.71 11.27
N ALA A 22 -27.96 35.78 10.58
CA ALA A 22 -27.90 35.69 9.13
C ALA A 22 -28.41 34.34 8.62
N LYS A 23 -27.87 33.24 9.17
CA LYS A 23 -28.33 31.88 8.93
C LYS A 23 -29.84 31.71 9.18
N ASP A 24 -30.33 32.13 10.35
CA ASP A 24 -31.73 31.97 10.76
C ASP A 24 -32.70 32.81 9.88
N SER A 25 -32.24 33.90 9.27
CA SER A 25 -33.07 34.72 8.37
C SER A 25 -33.61 33.95 7.17
N TRP A 26 -32.92 32.89 6.72
CA TRP A 26 -33.35 32.04 5.61
C TRP A 26 -34.60 31.22 5.93
N LEU A 27 -34.94 31.04 7.22
CA LEU A 27 -36.12 30.32 7.68
C LEU A 27 -37.44 31.04 7.37
N ILE A 28 -37.42 32.30 6.89
CA ILE A 28 -38.61 33.00 6.36
C ILE A 28 -39.28 32.23 5.21
N ASN A 29 -38.53 31.34 4.55
CA ASN A 29 -38.99 30.47 3.48
C ASN A 29 -39.62 29.18 4.03
N HIS A 30 -40.69 29.27 4.80
CA HIS A 30 -41.32 28.13 5.49
C HIS A 30 -41.74 26.96 4.60
N ASP A 31 -41.93 27.19 3.29
CA ASP A 31 -42.28 26.15 2.32
C ASP A 31 -41.05 25.35 1.82
N PHE A 32 -39.86 25.64 2.32
CA PHE A 32 -38.60 25.00 1.95
C PHE A 32 -38.07 24.14 3.09
N SER A 33 -37.53 22.96 2.76
CA SER A 33 -36.70 22.22 3.73
C SER A 33 -35.34 22.88 3.85
N TYR A 34 -34.87 23.13 5.08
CA TYR A 34 -33.56 23.71 5.35
C TYR A 34 -32.58 22.64 5.84
N GLN A 35 -31.37 22.62 5.30
CA GLN A 35 -30.28 21.75 5.73
C GLN A 35 -28.97 22.55 5.82
N PHE A 36 -28.23 22.32 6.91
CA PHE A 36 -26.94 22.93 7.16
C PHE A 36 -25.89 21.82 7.26
N PHE A 37 -24.69 22.07 6.74
CA PHE A 37 -23.58 21.12 6.72
C PHE A 37 -22.31 21.73 7.31
N ASN A 38 -21.66 21.05 8.25
CA ASN A 38 -20.27 21.31 8.61
C ASN A 38 -19.27 20.61 7.66
N ASP A 39 -17.97 20.89 7.77
CA ASP A 39 -16.95 20.30 6.88
C ASP A 39 -16.95 18.75 6.89
N THR A 40 -17.22 18.12 8.05
CA THR A 40 -17.31 16.67 8.16
C THR A 40 -18.52 16.13 7.39
N GLU A 41 -19.69 16.75 7.60
CA GLU A 41 -20.93 16.39 6.90
C GLU A 41 -20.83 16.64 5.38
N CYS A 42 -20.13 17.71 4.96
CA CYS A 42 -19.82 18.00 3.57
C CYS A 42 -19.00 16.86 2.92
N LEU A 43 -17.94 16.41 3.60
CA LEU A 43 -17.10 15.32 3.11
C LEU A 43 -17.85 14.00 3.05
N GLU A 44 -18.63 13.66 4.08
CA GLU A 44 -19.47 12.45 4.10
C GLU A 44 -20.52 12.45 2.99
N PHE A 45 -21.13 13.60 2.73
CA PHE A 45 -22.05 13.78 1.62
C PHE A 45 -21.36 13.51 0.28
N ILE A 46 -20.18 14.07 0.05
CA ILE A 46 -19.42 13.87 -1.19
C ILE A 46 -19.02 12.40 -1.34
N ARG A 47 -18.47 11.77 -0.29
CA ARG A 47 -18.10 10.34 -0.29
C ARG A 47 -19.28 9.42 -0.65
N SER A 48 -20.49 9.78 -0.22
CA SER A 48 -21.69 8.95 -0.43
C SER A 48 -22.31 9.11 -1.82
N ASN A 49 -21.99 10.19 -2.56
CA ASN A 49 -22.67 10.54 -3.80
C ASN A 49 -21.74 10.68 -5.02
N PHE A 50 -20.44 10.81 -4.81
CA PHE A 50 -19.43 11.05 -5.85
C PHE A 50 -18.26 10.06 -5.74
N SER A 51 -17.30 10.16 -6.65
CA SER A 51 -16.13 9.29 -6.65
C SER A 51 -15.10 9.71 -5.58
N LYS A 52 -14.05 8.89 -5.40
CA LYS A 52 -12.91 9.23 -4.53
C LYS A 52 -12.21 10.52 -4.98
N GLU A 53 -12.29 10.90 -6.25
CA GLU A 53 -11.64 12.11 -6.78
C GLU A 53 -12.24 13.40 -6.19
N GLU A 54 -13.58 13.51 -6.10
CA GLU A 54 -14.24 14.68 -5.52
C GLU A 54 -13.96 14.81 -4.01
N ALA A 55 -13.96 13.69 -3.29
CA ALA A 55 -13.64 13.67 -1.87
C ALA A 55 -12.19 14.12 -1.63
N ILE A 56 -11.23 13.62 -2.42
CA ILE A 56 -9.83 14.08 -2.37
C ILE A 56 -9.74 15.57 -2.69
N ALA A 57 -10.44 16.04 -3.73
CA ALA A 57 -10.40 17.45 -4.10
C ALA A 57 -10.93 18.37 -2.98
N PHE A 58 -12.03 17.99 -2.33
CA PHE A 58 -12.56 18.72 -1.18
C PHE A 58 -11.57 18.80 -0.02
N MET A 59 -10.86 17.70 0.27
CA MET A 59 -9.88 17.69 1.35
C MET A 59 -8.57 18.42 0.98
N ASP A 60 -8.19 18.42 -0.30
CA ASP A 60 -6.96 19.05 -0.77
C ASP A 60 -7.07 20.55 -1.01
N LEU A 61 -8.30 21.09 -1.15
CA LEU A 61 -8.55 22.53 -1.10
C LEU A 61 -8.31 23.06 0.32
N ILE A 62 -7.40 24.01 0.49
CA ILE A 62 -7.02 24.51 1.83
C ILE A 62 -7.97 25.61 2.32
N PRO A 63 -8.28 26.67 1.55
CA PRO A 63 -9.19 27.71 2.03
C PRO A 63 -10.61 27.18 2.18
N GLY A 64 -11.24 27.40 3.35
CA GLY A 64 -12.61 26.95 3.61
C GLY A 64 -13.65 27.49 2.61
N ALA A 65 -13.43 28.70 2.08
CA ALA A 65 -14.27 29.25 1.01
C ALA A 65 -14.23 28.40 -0.28
N PHE A 66 -13.07 27.86 -0.64
CA PHE A 66 -12.93 27.01 -1.82
C PHE A 66 -13.55 25.62 -1.60
N LYS A 67 -13.49 25.10 -0.37
CA LYS A 67 -14.24 23.90 0.02
C LYS A 67 -15.74 24.11 -0.14
N ALA A 68 -16.27 25.23 0.36
CA ALA A 68 -17.68 25.60 0.21
C ALA A 68 -18.09 25.80 -1.27
N ASP A 69 -17.20 26.32 -2.11
CA ASP A 69 -17.41 26.43 -3.55
C ASP A 69 -17.57 25.08 -4.24
N LEU A 70 -16.77 24.07 -3.87
CA LEU A 70 -16.97 22.72 -4.39
C LEU A 70 -18.25 22.10 -3.83
N PHE A 71 -18.47 22.18 -2.52
CA PHE A 71 -19.62 21.56 -1.87
C PHE A 71 -20.96 22.10 -2.39
N ARG A 72 -21.09 23.43 -2.56
CA ARG A 72 -22.34 24.03 -3.06
C ARG A 72 -22.73 23.49 -4.44
N LEU A 73 -21.74 23.24 -5.30
CA LEU A 73 -21.98 22.66 -6.62
C LEU A 73 -22.41 21.20 -6.49
N CYS A 74 -21.72 20.42 -5.63
CA CYS A 74 -22.03 19.01 -5.40
C CYS A 74 -23.44 18.81 -4.82
N VAL A 75 -23.81 19.54 -3.77
CA VAL A 75 -25.12 19.39 -3.12
C VAL A 75 -26.27 19.78 -4.06
N LEU A 76 -26.09 20.86 -4.84
CA LEU A 76 -27.07 21.27 -5.85
C LEU A 76 -27.11 20.31 -7.04
N TYR A 77 -25.99 19.67 -7.41
CA TYR A 77 -25.99 18.68 -8.49
C TYR A 77 -26.83 17.46 -8.13
N ILE A 78 -26.73 16.98 -6.88
CA ILE A 78 -27.49 15.80 -6.43
C ILE A 78 -28.94 16.16 -6.12
N HIS A 79 -29.18 17.24 -5.37
CA HIS A 79 -30.52 17.54 -4.83
C HIS A 79 -31.27 18.63 -5.59
N GLY A 80 -30.61 19.42 -6.44
CA GLY A 80 -31.13 20.71 -6.86
C GLY A 80 -31.38 21.62 -5.66
N GLY A 81 -32.20 22.64 -5.85
CA GLY A 81 -32.65 23.54 -4.78
C GLY A 81 -31.87 24.83 -4.78
N VAL A 82 -31.64 25.38 -3.59
CA VAL A 82 -31.02 26.69 -3.36
C VAL A 82 -29.85 26.51 -2.41
N TYR A 83 -28.69 27.02 -2.78
CA TYR A 83 -27.57 27.22 -1.88
C TYR A 83 -27.40 28.71 -1.60
N ALA A 84 -27.06 29.05 -0.36
CA ALA A 84 -26.65 30.40 0.02
C ALA A 84 -25.52 30.38 1.05
N ASP A 85 -24.55 31.30 0.93
CA ASP A 85 -23.51 31.46 1.94
C ASP A 85 -24.13 31.79 3.32
N VAL A 86 -23.55 31.23 4.38
CA VAL A 86 -24.11 31.27 5.75
C VAL A 86 -24.13 32.69 6.33
N ASP A 87 -23.29 33.59 5.82
CA ASP A 87 -23.17 34.98 6.24
C ASP A 87 -24.09 35.95 5.47
N THR A 88 -24.96 35.42 4.61
CA THR A 88 -25.96 36.20 3.88
C THR A 88 -27.27 36.32 4.65
N ILE A 89 -27.98 37.45 4.51
CA ILE A 89 -29.30 37.68 5.11
C ILE A 89 -30.38 37.58 4.04
N CYS A 90 -31.38 36.71 4.25
CA CYS A 90 -32.57 36.62 3.41
C CYS A 90 -33.57 37.73 3.80
N LEU A 91 -33.73 38.74 2.95
CA LEU A 91 -34.60 39.90 3.20
C LEU A 91 -36.05 39.65 2.78
N SER A 92 -36.29 38.70 1.86
CA SER A 92 -37.65 38.37 1.44
C SER A 92 -37.75 36.93 0.91
N LYS A 93 -38.97 36.39 0.91
CA LYS A 93 -39.23 35.03 0.41
C LYS A 93 -38.75 34.87 -1.04
N ILE A 94 -37.95 33.84 -1.30
CA ILE A 94 -37.33 33.58 -2.61
C ILE A 94 -38.25 32.82 -3.57
N GLN A 95 -39.43 32.39 -3.12
CA GLN A 95 -40.40 31.65 -3.93
C GLN A 95 -40.76 32.37 -5.23
N SER A 96 -40.77 33.70 -5.24
CA SER A 96 -41.07 34.49 -6.45
C SER A 96 -40.00 34.39 -7.52
N LEU A 97 -38.79 33.91 -7.19
CA LEU A 97 -37.70 33.67 -8.15
C LEU A 97 -37.84 32.30 -8.83
N LEU A 98 -38.51 31.34 -8.19
CA LEU A 98 -38.59 29.94 -8.64
C LEU A 98 -39.80 29.69 -9.54
N SER A 99 -39.85 30.34 -10.71
CA SER A 99 -40.90 30.05 -11.69
C SER A 99 -40.64 28.72 -12.43
N ASP A 100 -41.70 28.09 -12.95
CA ASP A 100 -41.63 26.75 -13.56
C ASP A 100 -40.67 26.67 -14.77
N ASN A 101 -40.47 27.81 -15.44
CA ASN A 101 -39.62 27.95 -16.61
C ASN A 101 -38.15 28.27 -16.27
N VAL A 102 -37.77 28.33 -14.99
CA VAL A 102 -36.39 28.63 -14.56
C VAL A 102 -35.73 27.35 -14.07
N ASN A 103 -34.55 27.04 -14.62
CA ASN A 103 -33.77 25.85 -14.26
C ASN A 103 -32.47 26.16 -13.52
N PHE A 104 -32.01 27.41 -13.56
CA PHE A 104 -30.78 27.90 -12.94
C PHE A 104 -30.91 29.39 -12.61
N ILE A 105 -30.53 29.78 -11.39
CA ILE A 105 -30.54 31.15 -10.90
C ILE A 105 -29.18 31.44 -10.29
N VAL A 106 -28.60 32.58 -10.66
CA VAL A 106 -27.29 33.02 -10.21
C VAL A 106 -27.22 34.54 -10.24
N CYS A 107 -26.24 35.13 -9.58
CA CYS A 107 -26.06 36.58 -9.52
C CYS A 107 -24.88 37.00 -10.40
N ARG A 108 -24.97 38.13 -11.09
CA ARG A 108 -23.80 38.75 -11.74
C ARG A 108 -22.88 39.34 -10.68
N ASP A 109 -21.57 39.18 -10.80
CA ASP A 109 -20.61 39.66 -9.80
C ASP A 109 -20.15 41.11 -10.09
N ASP A 110 -21.11 42.04 -10.18
CA ASP A 110 -20.86 43.44 -10.58
C ASP A 110 -19.80 44.20 -9.78
N PRO A 111 -19.65 43.99 -8.45
CA PRO A 111 -18.55 44.61 -7.71
C PRO A 111 -17.16 44.23 -8.24
N MET A 112 -17.04 43.08 -8.92
CA MET A 112 -15.79 42.58 -9.47
C MET A 112 -15.75 42.68 -11.00
N ALA A 113 -16.68 42.01 -11.71
CA ALA A 113 -16.80 42.07 -13.16
C ALA A 113 -18.16 41.52 -13.67
N LYS A 114 -18.72 42.14 -14.71
CA LYS A 114 -20.00 41.74 -15.35
C LYS A 114 -19.99 40.36 -16.03
N LYS A 115 -18.80 39.86 -16.38
CA LYS A 115 -18.55 38.53 -16.94
C LYS A 115 -18.41 37.43 -15.89
N TRP A 116 -18.39 37.78 -14.61
CA TRP A 116 -18.30 36.82 -13.51
C TRP A 116 -19.66 36.64 -12.84
N LEU A 117 -19.84 35.49 -12.21
CA LEU A 117 -21.10 35.10 -11.60
C LEU A 117 -20.87 34.80 -10.13
N TRP A 118 -21.42 35.62 -9.23
CA TRP A 118 -21.27 35.45 -7.80
C TRP A 118 -21.92 34.13 -7.37
N ASN A 119 -21.10 33.24 -6.84
CA ASN A 119 -21.50 31.87 -6.52
C ASN A 119 -22.04 31.72 -5.09
N GLY A 120 -22.07 32.79 -4.28
CA GLY A 120 -22.63 32.83 -2.92
C GLY A 120 -24.15 32.62 -2.83
N PHE A 121 -24.84 32.65 -3.96
CA PHE A 121 -26.22 32.21 -4.09
C PHE A 121 -26.41 31.53 -5.46
N ILE A 122 -26.86 30.28 -5.44
CA ILE A 122 -27.20 29.53 -6.66
C ILE A 122 -28.50 28.77 -6.40
N ALA A 123 -29.44 28.85 -7.33
CA ALA A 123 -30.58 27.93 -7.36
C ALA A 123 -30.55 27.10 -8.63
N SER A 124 -30.79 25.79 -8.55
CA SER A 124 -30.67 24.92 -9.71
C SER A 124 -31.63 23.73 -9.64
N THR A 125 -32.01 23.24 -10.82
CA THR A 125 -32.53 21.88 -10.97
C THR A 125 -31.43 20.85 -10.65
N PRO A 126 -31.79 19.65 -10.15
CA PRO A 126 -30.82 18.57 -9.95
C PRO A 126 -30.19 18.18 -11.29
N GLN A 127 -28.93 17.75 -11.24
CA GLN A 127 -28.11 17.29 -12.37
C GLN A 127 -27.89 18.34 -13.48
N HIS A 128 -27.99 19.63 -13.16
CA HIS A 128 -27.81 20.68 -14.14
C HIS A 128 -26.39 20.65 -14.76
N PRO A 129 -26.23 20.67 -16.10
CA PRO A 129 -24.93 20.49 -16.75
C PRO A 129 -23.86 21.53 -16.36
N ILE A 130 -24.27 22.78 -16.09
CA ILE A 130 -23.37 23.83 -15.57
C ILE A 130 -22.66 23.38 -14.30
N LEU A 131 -23.38 22.76 -13.35
CA LEU A 131 -22.82 22.32 -12.08
C LEU A 131 -21.78 21.22 -12.30
N LYS A 132 -22.09 20.23 -13.15
CA LYS A 132 -21.17 19.16 -13.51
C LYS A 132 -19.88 19.69 -14.15
N LEU A 133 -20.01 20.64 -15.07
CA LEU A 133 -18.88 21.27 -15.73
C LEU A 133 -18.03 22.08 -14.76
N ALA A 134 -18.66 22.82 -13.83
CA ALA A 134 -17.96 23.59 -12.81
C ALA A 134 -17.19 22.68 -11.84
N ILE A 135 -17.82 21.61 -11.36
CA ILE A 135 -17.17 20.57 -10.54
C ILE A 135 -15.93 20.03 -11.28
N SER A 136 -16.11 19.61 -12.54
CA SER A 136 -15.01 19.04 -13.34
C SER A 136 -13.82 20.01 -13.50
N LYS A 137 -14.07 21.32 -13.63
CA LYS A 137 -13.01 22.32 -13.69
C LYS A 137 -12.30 22.51 -12.35
N ILE A 138 -13.02 22.50 -11.24
CA ILE A 138 -12.41 22.54 -9.90
C ILE A 138 -11.51 21.32 -9.71
N LEU A 139 -11.97 20.12 -10.07
CA LEU A 139 -11.16 18.90 -10.00
C LEU A 139 -9.89 19.02 -10.86
N SER A 140 -10.02 19.55 -12.08
CA SER A 140 -8.87 19.82 -12.94
C SER A 140 -7.89 20.80 -12.29
N ASN A 141 -8.38 21.85 -11.65
CA ASN A 141 -7.54 22.84 -10.98
C ASN A 141 -6.78 22.23 -9.79
N VAL A 142 -7.43 21.38 -8.99
CA VAL A 142 -6.79 20.64 -7.89
C VAL A 142 -5.74 19.66 -8.41
N LYS A 143 -5.99 19.03 -9.56
CA LYS A 143 -5.05 18.09 -10.18
C LYS A 143 -3.81 18.76 -10.76
N THR A 144 -3.97 19.86 -11.50
CA THR A 144 -2.82 20.56 -12.13
C THR A 144 -2.08 21.47 -11.17
N LYS A 145 -2.79 22.04 -10.18
CA LYS A 145 -2.26 22.99 -9.19
C LYS A 145 -1.60 24.22 -9.82
N ASP A 146 -2.03 24.60 -11.03
CA ASP A 146 -1.50 25.79 -11.71
C ASP A 146 -1.87 27.05 -10.92
N ASN A 147 -0.96 28.01 -10.85
CA ASN A 147 -1.25 29.32 -10.28
C ASN A 147 -2.31 30.04 -11.12
N LYS A 148 -3.34 30.58 -10.45
CA LYS A 148 -4.44 31.33 -11.06
C LYS A 148 -4.78 32.55 -10.20
N PHE A 149 -5.58 33.44 -10.78
CA PHE A 149 -6.26 34.45 -10.00
C PHE A 149 -7.22 33.77 -9.00
N TYR A 150 -7.33 34.29 -7.78
CA TYR A 150 -7.97 33.55 -6.69
C TYR A 150 -9.45 33.20 -6.96
N LEU A 151 -10.18 34.03 -7.70
CA LEU A 151 -11.57 33.76 -8.11
C LEU A 151 -11.69 32.71 -9.23
N ASP A 152 -10.59 32.33 -9.89
CA ASP A 152 -10.54 31.32 -10.95
C ASP A 152 -10.31 29.90 -10.41
N TYR A 153 -9.96 29.73 -9.13
CA TYR A 153 -9.75 28.41 -8.57
C TYR A 153 -11.06 27.64 -8.40
N THR A 154 -12.04 28.27 -7.76
CA THR A 154 -13.36 27.68 -7.47
C THR A 154 -14.51 28.68 -7.54
N GLY A 155 -14.18 29.98 -7.62
CA GLY A 155 -15.10 31.08 -7.32
C GLY A 155 -15.83 31.68 -8.53
N PRO A 156 -16.28 32.95 -8.39
CA PRO A 156 -17.10 33.65 -9.38
C PRO A 156 -16.52 33.72 -10.81
N ALA A 157 -15.21 33.85 -10.95
CA ALA A 157 -14.57 33.91 -12.26
C ALA A 157 -14.62 32.55 -12.98
N LEU A 158 -14.36 31.46 -12.24
CA LEU A 158 -14.52 30.10 -12.75
C LEU A 158 -15.97 29.83 -13.14
N LEU A 159 -16.94 30.22 -12.29
CA LEU A 159 -18.36 29.99 -12.56
C LEU A 159 -18.81 30.77 -13.81
N GLY A 160 -18.48 32.06 -13.92
CA GLY A 160 -18.80 32.88 -15.09
C GLY A 160 -18.28 32.29 -16.39
N LYS A 161 -16.98 31.98 -16.45
CA LYS A 161 -16.35 31.32 -17.60
C LYS A 161 -17.00 29.98 -17.94
N THR A 162 -17.44 29.24 -16.93
CA THR A 162 -18.10 27.94 -17.09
C THR A 162 -19.50 28.05 -17.67
N VAL A 163 -20.29 29.01 -17.18
CA VAL A 163 -21.62 29.27 -17.73
C VAL A 163 -21.50 29.74 -19.18
N ASN A 164 -20.62 30.68 -19.48
CA ASN A 164 -20.39 31.13 -20.86
C ASN A 164 -19.98 29.97 -21.79
N GLN A 165 -19.07 29.11 -21.35
CA GLN A 165 -18.69 27.91 -22.10
C GLN A 165 -19.87 26.97 -22.34
N TYR A 166 -20.68 26.70 -21.32
CA TYR A 166 -21.88 25.87 -21.46
C TYR A 166 -22.88 26.45 -22.46
N LEU A 167 -23.01 27.78 -22.49
CA LEU A 167 -23.87 28.50 -23.41
C LEU A 167 -23.31 28.61 -24.84
N GLY A 168 -22.11 28.09 -25.10
CA GLY A 168 -21.43 28.20 -26.40
C GLY A 168 -21.01 29.64 -26.73
N GLN A 169 -20.74 30.45 -25.71
CA GLN A 169 -20.36 31.86 -25.83
C GLN A 169 -18.86 32.03 -25.55
N ASP A 170 -18.31 33.19 -25.91
CA ASP A 170 -16.97 33.58 -25.46
C ASP A 170 -16.92 33.56 -23.91
N ILE A 171 -15.90 32.93 -23.34
CA ILE A 171 -15.77 32.77 -21.89
C ILE A 171 -15.65 34.10 -21.14
N GLU A 172 -15.22 35.16 -21.82
CA GLU A 172 -15.07 36.51 -21.25
C GLU A 172 -16.29 37.42 -21.51
N LYS A 173 -17.37 36.90 -22.10
CA LYS A 173 -18.57 37.68 -22.39
C LYS A 173 -19.30 38.10 -21.11
N ASP A 174 -19.76 39.35 -21.09
CA ASP A 174 -20.59 39.90 -20.01
C ASP A 174 -21.98 39.25 -19.96
N PHE A 175 -22.52 39.07 -18.76
CA PHE A 175 -23.87 38.58 -18.55
C PHE A 175 -24.90 39.72 -18.54
N GLU A 176 -26.00 39.52 -19.26
CA GLU A 176 -27.19 40.36 -19.16
C GLU A 176 -28.04 39.98 -17.94
N LEU A 177 -28.68 40.97 -17.33
CA LEU A 177 -29.56 40.75 -16.18
C LEU A 177 -30.94 40.28 -16.64
N GLY A 178 -31.60 39.45 -15.82
CA GLY A 178 -32.95 38.97 -16.06
C GLY A 178 -33.00 37.53 -16.58
N PHE A 179 -34.17 37.15 -17.09
CA PHE A 179 -34.47 35.79 -17.53
C PHE A 179 -34.15 35.62 -19.02
N GLU A 180 -33.31 34.63 -19.35
CA GLU A 180 -33.02 34.21 -20.73
C GLU A 180 -33.85 32.98 -21.10
N GLY A 181 -34.87 33.18 -21.95
CA GLY A 181 -35.86 32.16 -22.28
C GLY A 181 -35.34 30.99 -23.11
N LYS A 182 -34.19 31.11 -23.79
CA LYS A 182 -33.62 29.97 -24.54
C LYS A 182 -32.97 28.93 -23.64
N THR A 183 -32.38 29.39 -22.55
CA THR A 183 -31.56 28.56 -21.64
C THR A 183 -32.24 28.35 -20.29
N ASN A 184 -33.32 29.09 -20.04
CA ASN A 184 -34.11 29.08 -18.82
C ASN A 184 -33.30 29.52 -17.58
N ILE A 185 -32.31 30.39 -17.80
CA ILE A 185 -31.42 30.92 -16.76
C ILE A 185 -31.91 32.30 -16.32
N LEU A 186 -31.91 32.55 -15.01
CA LEU A 186 -32.19 33.87 -14.43
C LEU A 186 -30.91 34.44 -13.80
N VAL A 187 -30.45 35.57 -14.31
CA VAL A 187 -29.30 36.32 -13.75
C VAL A 187 -29.81 37.50 -12.91
N LEU A 188 -29.44 37.51 -11.63
CA LEU A 188 -29.81 38.55 -10.67
C LEU A 188 -28.77 39.68 -10.62
N GLU A 189 -29.22 40.86 -10.19
CA GLU A 189 -28.38 42.05 -10.02
C GLU A 189 -27.66 42.01 -8.66
N HIS A 190 -26.36 42.29 -8.64
CA HIS A 190 -25.60 42.53 -7.41
C HIS A 190 -25.23 44.02 -7.33
N ASN A 191 -25.80 44.75 -6.39
CA ASN A 191 -25.54 46.18 -6.25
C ASN A 191 -25.47 46.58 -4.77
N ASN A 192 -24.45 47.35 -4.38
CA ASN A 192 -24.26 47.88 -3.02
C ASN A 192 -24.37 46.80 -1.92
N GLY A 193 -23.78 45.62 -2.13
CA GLY A 193 -23.81 44.50 -1.17
C GLY A 193 -25.19 43.82 -1.03
N HIS A 194 -26.08 44.02 -2.01
CA HIS A 194 -27.39 43.39 -2.06
C HIS A 194 -27.60 42.68 -3.40
N ILE A 195 -28.28 41.53 -3.35
CA ILE A 195 -28.83 40.87 -4.52
C ILE A 195 -30.27 41.33 -4.72
N SER A 196 -30.58 41.80 -5.92
CA SER A 196 -31.88 42.36 -6.28
C SER A 196 -32.47 41.72 -7.52
N HIS A 197 -33.80 41.70 -7.59
CA HIS A 197 -34.54 41.34 -8.78
C HIS A 197 -35.68 42.34 -9.00
N GLN A 198 -35.75 42.93 -10.20
CA GLN A 198 -36.78 43.93 -10.54
C GLN A 198 -36.85 45.09 -9.53
N GLY A 199 -35.68 45.58 -9.07
CA GLY A 199 -35.58 46.68 -8.09
C GLY A 199 -35.88 46.31 -6.64
N LYS A 200 -36.27 45.06 -6.34
CA LYS A 200 -36.47 44.59 -4.96
C LYS A 200 -35.21 43.90 -4.45
N GLN A 201 -34.73 44.33 -3.28
CA GLN A 201 -33.65 43.64 -2.56
C GLN A 201 -34.17 42.33 -1.96
N ILE A 202 -33.46 41.23 -2.21
CA ILE A 202 -33.84 39.88 -1.79
C ILE A 202 -32.83 39.31 -0.80
N ILE A 203 -31.55 39.55 -1.02
CA ILE A 203 -30.47 39.05 -0.17
C ILE A 203 -29.54 40.22 0.14
N LYS A 204 -29.09 40.32 1.39
CA LYS A 204 -27.93 41.13 1.76
C LYS A 204 -26.72 40.19 1.85
N CYS A 205 -25.65 40.50 1.12
CA CYS A 205 -24.53 39.57 0.90
C CYS A 205 -23.70 39.31 2.16
N GLU A 206 -23.72 40.22 3.13
CA GLU A 206 -23.01 40.08 4.40
C GLU A 206 -23.81 40.65 5.56
N TYR A 207 -23.76 39.98 6.71
CA TYR A 207 -24.40 40.46 7.93
C TYR A 207 -23.64 41.64 8.58
N PRO A 208 -24.33 42.59 9.25
CA PRO A 208 -23.75 43.86 9.68
C PRO A 208 -22.51 43.79 10.56
N THR A 209 -22.41 42.79 11.45
CA THR A 209 -21.33 42.68 12.44
C THR A 209 -20.15 41.83 11.96
N LYS A 210 -20.12 41.37 10.71
CA LYS A 210 -19.07 40.47 10.18
C LYS A 210 -17.65 40.99 10.43
N ASN A 211 -17.44 42.29 10.20
CA ASN A 211 -16.14 42.93 10.39
C ASN A 211 -15.75 43.11 11.88
N THR A 212 -16.72 43.12 12.80
CA THR A 212 -16.49 43.28 14.24
C THR A 212 -16.46 41.96 15.01
N ASP A 213 -16.95 40.89 14.39
CA ASP A 213 -17.01 39.54 14.95
C ASP A 213 -15.63 38.87 15.08
N ASN A 214 -14.54 39.54 14.67
CA ASN A 214 -13.15 39.06 14.74
C ASN A 214 -12.96 37.63 14.22
N LEU A 215 -13.68 37.28 13.15
CA LEU A 215 -13.51 35.99 12.51
C LEU A 215 -12.08 35.87 11.98
N PRO A 216 -11.36 34.77 12.25
CA PRO A 216 -10.00 34.60 11.75
C PRO A 216 -9.98 34.65 10.22
N SER A 217 -9.23 35.61 9.64
CA SER A 217 -9.09 35.74 8.19
C SER A 217 -8.04 34.78 7.64
N TYR A 218 -8.32 33.47 7.70
CA TYR A 218 -7.44 32.44 7.11
C TYR A 218 -7.43 32.45 5.58
N PHE A 219 -8.45 33.04 4.94
CA PHE A 219 -8.55 33.05 3.48
C PHE A 219 -7.37 33.79 2.83
N TRP A 220 -7.19 35.07 3.20
CA TRP A 220 -6.13 35.89 2.61
C TRP A 220 -4.73 35.40 2.99
N ASP A 221 -4.53 34.92 4.23
CA ASP A 221 -3.25 34.31 4.63
C ASP A 221 -2.88 33.13 3.72
N ASN A 222 -3.86 32.28 3.39
CA ASN A 222 -3.63 31.16 2.50
C ASN A 222 -3.40 31.60 1.06
N VAL A 223 -4.18 32.54 0.54
CA VAL A 223 -4.02 33.03 -0.85
C VAL A 223 -2.67 33.73 -1.04
N GLU A 224 -2.28 34.60 -0.11
CA GLU A 224 -1.01 35.35 -0.17
C GLU A 224 0.21 34.43 -0.06
N LYS A 225 0.12 33.37 0.75
CA LYS A 225 1.17 32.34 0.89
C LYS A 225 1.08 31.22 -0.15
N ASN A 226 0.20 31.35 -1.13
CA ASN A 226 -0.09 30.36 -2.17
C ASN A 226 -0.46 28.96 -1.61
N ARG A 227 -1.09 28.91 -0.45
CA ARG A 227 -1.63 27.72 0.21
C ARG A 227 -3.02 27.42 -0.31
N ILE A 228 -3.11 27.11 -1.60
CA ILE A 228 -4.39 26.85 -2.27
C ILE A 228 -4.74 25.37 -2.20
N TYR A 229 -3.75 24.53 -2.53
CA TYR A 229 -3.86 23.08 -2.53
C TYR A 229 -2.83 22.47 -1.61
N ARG A 230 -3.19 21.35 -0.99
CA ARG A 230 -2.26 20.44 -0.34
C ARG A 230 -1.13 20.05 -1.30
N GLN A 231 0.12 20.14 -0.87
CA GLN A 231 1.29 19.81 -1.72
C GLN A 231 1.81 18.39 -1.52
N ILE A 232 1.77 17.86 -0.30
CA ILE A 232 2.18 16.49 0.02
C ILE A 232 1.12 15.49 -0.50
N PRO A 233 1.47 14.57 -1.42
CA PRO A 233 0.56 13.56 -1.95
C PRO A 233 -0.07 12.66 -0.87
N ARG A 234 -1.29 12.17 -1.12
CA ARG A 234 -2.01 11.21 -0.26
C ARG A 234 -1.52 9.78 -0.47
N GLN A 235 -0.26 9.54 -0.15
CA GLN A 235 0.33 8.20 -0.12
C GLN A 235 1.18 8.02 1.13
N VAL A 236 1.09 6.85 1.73
CA VAL A 236 1.97 6.39 2.80
C VAL A 236 2.77 5.22 2.27
N PHE A 237 4.07 5.18 2.55
CA PHE A 237 4.88 4.05 2.17
C PHE A 237 5.80 3.60 3.30
N TYR A 238 6.05 2.29 3.30
CA TYR A 238 6.84 1.57 4.28
C TYR A 238 7.98 0.84 3.58
N THR A 239 9.09 0.66 4.30
CA THR A 239 10.14 -0.29 3.91
C THR A 239 10.30 -1.39 4.95
N ALA A 240 10.54 -2.60 4.49
CA ALA A 240 11.10 -3.68 5.30
C ALA A 240 11.96 -4.59 4.44
N LEU A 241 12.70 -5.52 5.04
CA LEU A 241 13.51 -6.47 4.28
C LEU A 241 12.61 -7.45 3.52
N ASP A 242 11.57 -7.95 4.18
CA ASP A 242 10.54 -8.82 3.62
C ASP A 242 9.14 -8.52 4.20
N VAL A 243 8.10 -9.10 3.61
CA VAL A 243 6.70 -8.87 4.01
C VAL A 243 6.36 -9.39 5.42
N PHE A 244 7.18 -10.30 5.95
CA PHE A 244 6.98 -10.89 7.27
C PHE A 244 7.62 -10.01 8.34
N ASP A 245 8.57 -9.13 8.00
CA ASP A 245 9.12 -8.16 8.94
C ASP A 245 8.13 -7.00 9.25
N VAL A 246 6.91 -7.02 8.70
CA VAL A 246 5.87 -6.01 8.90
C VAL A 246 4.88 -6.46 9.97
N ASN A 247 4.58 -5.58 10.93
CA ASN A 247 3.47 -5.81 11.84
C ASN A 247 2.15 -5.31 11.23
N ASP A 248 1.23 -6.23 10.94
CA ASP A 248 -0.04 -5.89 10.31
C ASP A 248 -0.81 -4.84 11.10
N TYR A 249 -0.88 -4.93 12.44
CA TYR A 249 -1.69 -3.97 13.21
C TYR A 249 -1.17 -2.53 13.09
N MET A 250 0.14 -2.36 12.88
CA MET A 250 0.73 -1.04 12.62
C MET A 250 0.25 -0.49 11.29
N THR A 251 0.39 -1.26 10.22
CA THR A 251 -0.05 -0.83 8.89
C THR A 251 -1.57 -0.64 8.81
N GLU A 252 -2.35 -1.47 9.52
CA GLU A 252 -3.81 -1.33 9.60
C GLU A 252 -4.22 -0.06 10.35
N SER A 253 -3.47 0.39 11.36
CA SER A 253 -3.75 1.65 12.04
C SER A 253 -3.72 2.85 11.08
N PHE A 254 -2.78 2.87 10.13
CA PHE A 254 -2.73 3.91 9.10
C PHE A 254 -3.87 3.77 8.10
N LYS A 255 -4.19 2.56 7.64
CA LYS A 255 -5.33 2.33 6.72
C LYS A 255 -6.65 2.80 7.31
N GLN A 256 -6.90 2.48 8.58
CA GLN A 256 -8.14 2.82 9.26
C GLN A 256 -8.31 4.34 9.43
N HIS A 257 -7.25 5.03 9.84
CA HIS A 257 -7.30 6.49 10.02
C HIS A 257 -7.22 7.28 8.70
N ASN A 258 -6.77 6.66 7.61
CA ASN A 258 -6.45 7.35 6.36
C ASN A 258 -6.99 6.59 5.11
N PRO A 259 -8.31 6.33 5.00
CA PRO A 259 -8.88 5.53 3.93
C PRO A 259 -8.67 6.13 2.53
N GLU A 260 -8.41 7.43 2.42
CA GLU A 260 -8.11 8.09 1.15
C GLU A 260 -6.65 8.01 0.72
N TYR A 261 -5.75 7.55 1.58
CA TYR A 261 -4.33 7.43 1.25
C TYR A 261 -4.06 6.11 0.54
N GLU A 262 -3.17 6.16 -0.45
CA GLU A 262 -2.59 4.96 -1.05
C GLU A 262 -1.50 4.41 -0.12
N ILE A 263 -1.60 3.14 0.27
CA ILE A 263 -0.60 2.48 1.13
C ILE A 263 0.33 1.62 0.26
N LYS A 264 1.63 1.90 0.30
CA LYS A 264 2.66 1.18 -0.46
C LYS A 264 3.64 0.47 0.46
N PHE A 265 4.06 -0.73 0.06
CA PHE A 265 5.07 -1.48 0.77
C PHE A 265 6.25 -1.80 -0.16
N PHE A 266 7.45 -1.51 0.31
CA PHE A 266 8.69 -1.78 -0.40
C PHE A 266 9.53 -2.79 0.39
N ASN A 267 9.61 -4.03 -0.11
CA ASN A 267 10.64 -4.95 0.34
C ASN A 267 11.99 -4.64 -0.32
N GLN A 268 13.06 -5.34 0.09
CA GLN A 268 14.39 -5.15 -0.52
C GLN A 268 14.39 -5.31 -2.04
N TYR A 269 13.63 -6.28 -2.58
CA TYR A 269 13.53 -6.49 -4.02
C TYR A 269 12.90 -5.29 -4.74
N SER A 270 11.83 -4.72 -4.19
CA SER A 270 11.18 -3.53 -4.73
C SER A 270 12.07 -2.30 -4.66
N VAL A 271 12.86 -2.15 -3.59
CA VAL A 271 13.86 -1.08 -3.44
C VAL A 271 14.94 -1.21 -4.53
N ASP A 272 15.52 -2.41 -4.70
CA ASP A 272 16.53 -2.68 -5.74
C ASP A 272 15.98 -2.34 -7.13
N LYS A 273 14.77 -2.82 -7.43
CA LYS A 273 14.09 -2.59 -8.72
C LYS A 273 13.82 -1.11 -8.97
N TRP A 274 13.43 -0.36 -7.93
CA TRP A 274 13.20 1.07 -8.03
C TRP A 274 14.50 1.80 -8.39
N PHE A 275 15.62 1.49 -7.71
CA PHE A 275 16.89 2.17 -7.96
C PHE A 275 17.46 1.94 -9.36
N ILE A 276 17.22 0.78 -10.00
CA ILE A 276 17.77 0.45 -11.33
C ILE A 276 17.55 1.57 -12.36
N ASN A 277 16.40 2.25 -12.31
CA ASN A 277 15.98 3.25 -13.28
C ASN A 277 16.12 4.70 -12.77
N THR A 278 16.94 4.94 -11.74
CA THR A 278 17.12 6.29 -11.17
C THR A 278 18.56 6.79 -11.30
N GLY A 279 18.74 8.10 -11.17
CA GLY A 279 20.07 8.73 -11.11
C GLY A 279 20.89 8.33 -9.88
N TYR A 280 20.28 7.66 -8.89
CA TYR A 280 20.90 7.26 -7.63
C TYR A 280 21.55 5.87 -7.68
N ASN A 281 21.30 5.08 -8.74
CA ASN A 281 21.68 3.66 -8.82
C ASN A 281 23.17 3.39 -8.56
N GLN A 282 24.06 4.26 -9.07
CA GLN A 282 25.50 4.09 -8.91
C GLN A 282 25.92 4.22 -7.45
N PHE A 283 25.42 5.23 -6.74
CA PHE A 283 25.68 5.40 -5.31
C PHE A 283 25.01 4.31 -4.49
N TYR A 284 23.75 3.97 -4.80
CA TYR A 284 23.00 2.91 -4.14
C TYR A 284 23.78 1.60 -4.06
N LYS A 285 24.43 1.19 -5.16
CA LYS A 285 25.26 -0.04 -5.22
C LYS A 285 26.49 -0.02 -4.30
N THR A 286 26.88 1.14 -3.78
CA THR A 286 28.00 1.25 -2.83
C THR A 286 27.56 0.99 -1.38
N LEU A 287 26.27 1.12 -1.09
CA LEU A 287 25.73 0.89 0.26
C LEU A 287 25.63 -0.61 0.52
N THR A 288 26.19 -1.06 1.64
CA THR A 288 26.14 -2.47 2.07
C THR A 288 25.38 -2.64 3.38
N ASN A 289 25.22 -1.57 4.15
CA ASN A 289 24.47 -1.59 5.39
C ASN A 289 22.96 -1.45 5.13
N ARG A 290 22.16 -2.33 5.74
CA ARG A 290 20.70 -2.36 5.55
C ARG A 290 19.99 -1.10 6.04
N GLY A 291 20.44 -0.54 7.16
CA GLY A 291 19.89 0.71 7.68
C GLY A 291 20.16 1.87 6.72
N GLU A 292 21.38 1.96 6.20
CA GLU A 292 21.75 2.99 5.22
C GLU A 292 20.95 2.87 3.92
N ILE A 293 20.71 1.64 3.44
CA ILE A 293 19.87 1.38 2.27
C ILE A 293 18.44 1.90 2.50
N SER A 294 17.83 1.58 3.65
CA SER A 294 16.47 2.02 3.98
C SER A 294 16.38 3.55 4.16
N ASP A 295 17.36 4.15 4.82
CA ASP A 295 17.46 5.60 5.00
C ASP A 295 17.65 6.32 3.67
N PHE A 296 18.54 5.85 2.81
CA PHE A 296 18.76 6.46 1.52
C PHE A 296 17.53 6.34 0.61
N PHE A 297 16.91 5.15 0.58
CA PHE A 297 15.69 4.92 -0.20
C PHE A 297 14.54 5.85 0.21
N ARG A 298 14.25 5.98 1.51
CA ARG A 298 13.10 6.81 1.95
C ARG A 298 13.28 8.27 1.53
N TYR A 299 14.49 8.81 1.58
CA TYR A 299 14.76 10.19 1.14
C TYR A 299 14.61 10.34 -0.37
N CYS A 300 15.25 9.46 -1.15
CA CYS A 300 15.16 9.47 -2.61
C CYS A 300 13.71 9.30 -3.09
N TYR A 301 12.96 8.37 -2.49
CA TYR A 301 11.57 8.14 -2.85
C TYR A 301 10.69 9.33 -2.50
N LEU A 302 10.83 9.93 -1.30
CA LEU A 302 10.12 11.15 -0.91
C LEU A 302 10.45 12.32 -1.84
N TYR A 303 11.72 12.46 -2.26
CA TYR A 303 12.10 13.52 -3.18
C TYR A 303 11.45 13.34 -4.56
N GLU A 304 11.44 12.12 -5.11
CA GLU A 304 10.93 11.84 -6.46
C GLU A 304 9.40 11.74 -6.54
N ASN A 305 8.75 11.30 -5.46
CA ASN A 305 7.31 10.98 -5.47
C ASN A 305 6.50 11.78 -4.44
N GLY A 306 7.13 12.34 -3.41
CA GLY A 306 6.45 12.90 -2.25
C GLY A 306 5.68 11.86 -1.43
N GLY A 307 4.89 12.33 -0.48
CA GLY A 307 4.02 11.51 0.35
C GLY A 307 4.51 11.45 1.79
N VAL A 308 4.18 10.36 2.47
CA VAL A 308 4.54 10.11 3.86
C VAL A 308 5.32 8.81 3.95
N TYR A 309 6.54 8.87 4.45
CA TYR A 309 7.28 7.68 4.86
C TYR A 309 7.03 7.42 6.35
N VAL A 310 6.85 6.16 6.72
CA VAL A 310 6.88 5.70 8.11
C VAL A 310 7.55 4.33 8.23
N ASP A 311 8.29 4.08 9.31
CA ASP A 311 8.84 2.76 9.64
C ASP A 311 7.69 1.77 9.94
N THR A 312 7.95 0.47 9.76
CA THR A 312 6.93 -0.59 9.92
C THR A 312 6.54 -0.88 11.37
N ASP A 313 7.26 -0.33 12.34
CA ASP A 313 7.03 -0.40 13.78
C ASP A 313 6.42 0.90 14.34
N THR A 314 5.68 1.61 13.48
CA THR A 314 5.05 2.89 13.79
C THR A 314 3.52 2.75 13.80
N PHE A 315 2.87 3.23 14.87
CA PHE A 315 1.40 3.22 15.03
C PHE A 315 0.81 4.59 14.74
N CYS A 316 -0.28 4.64 13.96
CA CYS A 316 -1.02 5.86 13.66
C CYS A 316 -2.12 6.07 14.71
N ASN A 317 -1.94 7.08 15.57
CA ASN A 317 -2.93 7.43 16.61
C ASN A 317 -4.01 8.37 16.07
N GLN A 318 -3.74 9.12 15.00
CA GLN A 318 -4.65 10.11 14.43
C GLN A 318 -4.54 10.20 12.90
N PRO A 319 -5.62 10.62 12.20
CA PRO A 319 -5.56 10.89 10.77
C PRO A 319 -4.44 11.86 10.40
N LEU A 320 -3.73 11.55 9.31
CA LEU A 320 -2.65 12.37 8.78
C LEU A 320 -3.13 13.78 8.40
N ASP A 321 -4.40 13.93 8.03
CA ASP A 321 -5.01 15.23 7.70
C ASP A 321 -5.11 16.18 8.92
N ASN A 322 -4.93 15.69 10.14
CA ASN A 322 -4.86 16.54 11.33
C ASN A 322 -3.56 17.36 11.39
N TRP A 323 -2.49 16.90 10.73
CA TRP A 323 -1.17 17.53 10.79
C TRP A 323 -0.50 17.72 9.42
N ILE A 324 -1.10 17.22 8.34
CA ILE A 324 -0.71 17.48 6.95
C ILE A 324 -1.84 18.25 6.25
N THR A 325 -1.65 19.56 6.13
CA THR A 325 -2.62 20.47 5.52
C THR A 325 -2.00 21.18 4.32
N TYR A 326 -1.35 22.32 4.56
CA TYR A 326 -0.68 23.15 3.56
C TYR A 326 0.82 22.90 3.45
N GLN A 327 1.36 22.01 4.28
CA GLN A 327 2.80 21.86 4.43
C GLN A 327 3.45 21.30 3.15
N ASP A 328 4.68 21.75 2.92
CA ASP A 328 5.58 21.30 1.87
C ASP A 328 6.51 20.19 2.35
N ILE A 329 6.94 20.23 3.62
CA ILE A 329 7.71 19.18 4.27
C ILE A 329 7.45 19.23 5.79
N ILE A 330 7.37 18.04 6.40
CA ILE A 330 7.15 17.85 7.83
C ILE A 330 8.14 16.84 8.38
N PHE A 331 8.78 17.24 9.47
CA PHE A 331 9.61 16.40 10.32
C PHE A 331 9.03 16.37 11.74
N GLY A 332 9.30 15.30 12.48
CA GLY A 332 9.01 15.23 13.92
C GLY A 332 10.29 15.22 14.74
N LEU A 333 10.26 15.81 15.94
CA LEU A 333 11.35 15.61 16.90
C LEU A 333 11.22 14.22 17.57
N GLU A 334 12.35 13.55 17.73
CA GLU A 334 12.51 12.33 18.55
C GLU A 334 13.38 12.59 19.79
N GLY A 335 14.15 13.69 19.81
CA GLY A 335 14.95 14.10 20.96
C GLY A 335 14.89 15.60 21.22
N ASN A 336 14.66 15.99 22.48
CA ASN A 336 14.81 17.36 22.98
C ASN A 336 15.24 17.31 24.45
N VAL A 337 16.45 16.80 24.68
CA VAL A 337 16.93 16.37 26.00
C VAL A 337 18.01 17.29 26.54
N VAL A 338 18.10 17.44 27.88
CA VAL A 338 19.17 18.22 28.52
C VAL A 338 20.48 17.43 28.52
N LYS A 339 21.56 18.06 28.04
CA LYS A 339 22.90 17.46 27.85
C LYS A 339 23.53 16.92 29.14
N GLU A 340 23.19 17.49 30.30
CA GLU A 340 23.73 17.11 31.61
C GLU A 340 22.93 15.97 32.30
N GLY A 341 22.01 15.31 31.58
CA GLY A 341 21.12 14.25 32.08
C GLY A 341 21.41 12.82 31.58
N PHE A 342 20.50 11.88 31.91
CA PHE A 342 20.58 10.41 31.93
C PHE A 342 21.12 9.64 30.69
N PHE A 343 21.47 10.28 29.58
CA PHE A 343 21.94 9.61 28.36
C PHE A 343 23.46 9.53 28.32
N LYS A 344 23.99 8.42 28.83
CA LYS A 344 25.40 8.01 28.69
C LYS A 344 25.75 7.83 27.21
N ASP A 345 26.79 8.51 26.76
CA ASP A 345 27.71 8.26 25.63
C ASP A 345 27.20 7.92 24.21
N ASP A 346 26.02 7.31 24.01
CA ASP A 346 25.55 6.83 22.69
C ASP A 346 24.73 7.86 21.87
N PHE A 347 24.12 8.86 22.53
CA PHE A 347 23.35 9.91 21.85
C PHE A 347 24.24 11.04 21.28
N PHE A 348 25.54 11.05 21.62
CA PHE A 348 26.48 12.14 21.33
C PHE A 348 26.87 12.29 19.84
N GLY A 349 26.47 11.36 18.98
CA GLY A 349 26.71 11.44 17.53
C GLY A 349 25.52 11.87 16.68
N ILE A 350 24.31 11.86 17.25
CA ILE A 350 23.05 11.97 16.48
C ILE A 350 22.27 13.26 16.75
N GLY A 351 22.48 13.89 17.90
CA GLY A 351 21.76 15.12 18.22
C GLY A 351 22.54 16.40 17.91
N TYR A 352 21.81 17.45 17.52
CA TYR A 352 22.34 18.78 17.31
C TYR A 352 22.31 19.56 18.63
N GLN A 353 23.47 20.04 19.09
CA GLN A 353 23.55 20.79 20.34
C GLN A 353 23.08 22.24 20.15
N ILE A 354 22.10 22.67 20.96
CA ILE A 354 21.68 24.06 21.11
C ILE A 354 21.66 24.37 22.61
N ASP A 355 22.48 25.33 23.04
CA ASP A 355 22.72 25.64 24.45
C ASP A 355 23.08 24.38 25.28
N ASN A 356 22.28 24.07 26.30
CA ASN A 356 22.40 22.88 27.14
C ASN A 356 21.49 21.72 26.69
N LYS A 357 20.86 21.83 25.52
CA LYS A 357 19.97 20.79 24.97
C LYS A 357 20.56 20.13 23.74
N LEU A 358 20.10 18.90 23.50
CA LEU A 358 20.43 18.12 22.33
C LEU A 358 19.13 17.78 21.59
N LEU A 359 19.00 18.26 20.35
CA LEU A 359 17.84 18.04 19.50
C LEU A 359 18.11 16.89 18.53
N SER A 360 17.12 16.01 18.30
CA SER A 360 17.15 15.02 17.22
C SER A 360 15.80 15.00 16.51
N VAL A 361 15.85 14.90 15.19
CA VAL A 361 14.70 14.78 14.31
C VAL A 361 14.57 13.33 13.86
N CYS A 362 13.36 12.78 13.90
CA CYS A 362 13.10 11.44 13.43
C CYS A 362 13.30 11.32 11.92
N ASN A 363 13.96 10.24 11.49
CA ASN A 363 13.96 9.82 10.10
C ASN A 363 12.99 8.66 9.82
N TRP A 364 12.40 8.09 10.88
CA TRP A 364 11.42 7.00 10.83
C TRP A 364 10.01 7.47 10.48
N ALA A 365 9.73 8.78 10.46
CA ALA A 365 8.48 9.34 9.92
C ALA A 365 8.72 10.74 9.31
N ILE A 366 8.43 10.90 8.02
CA ILE A 366 8.65 12.16 7.27
C ILE A 366 7.53 12.33 6.25
N ALA A 367 6.96 13.53 6.16
CA ALA A 367 6.04 13.89 5.08
C ALA A 367 6.68 14.95 4.17
N CYS A 368 6.63 14.78 2.85
CA CYS A 368 7.36 15.67 1.93
C CYS A 368 6.61 15.82 0.60
N LYS A 369 6.59 17.04 0.06
CA LYS A 369 6.19 17.27 -1.33
C LYS A 369 7.30 16.81 -2.26
N LYS A 370 6.90 16.45 -3.48
CA LYS A 370 7.85 16.12 -4.53
C LYS A 370 8.83 17.29 -4.78
N HIS A 371 10.10 16.95 -4.92
CA HIS A 371 11.22 17.84 -5.21
C HIS A 371 11.47 18.96 -4.19
N HIS A 372 11.19 18.73 -2.90
CA HIS A 372 11.53 19.71 -1.87
C HIS A 372 13.05 19.97 -1.79
N PRO A 373 13.52 21.23 -1.80
CA PRO A 373 14.95 21.56 -1.81
C PRO A 373 15.74 20.98 -0.64
N LEU A 374 15.18 21.00 0.57
CA LEU A 374 15.83 20.43 1.76
C LEU A 374 16.09 18.91 1.60
N MET A 375 15.14 18.18 1.01
CA MET A 375 15.32 16.74 0.80
C MET A 375 16.42 16.48 -0.25
N LYS A 376 16.48 17.32 -1.29
CA LYS A 376 17.57 17.28 -2.28
C LYS A 376 18.94 17.45 -1.63
N GLN A 377 19.08 18.48 -0.79
CA GLN A 377 20.32 18.79 -0.08
C GLN A 377 20.78 17.62 0.81
N ILE A 378 19.84 16.97 1.52
CA ILE A 378 20.13 15.78 2.33
C ILE A 378 20.67 14.64 1.46
N ILE A 379 20.02 14.36 0.32
CA ILE A 379 20.41 13.29 -0.61
C ILE A 379 21.80 13.57 -1.21
N GLU A 380 22.02 14.79 -1.71
CA GLU A 380 23.30 15.20 -2.30
C GLU A 380 24.42 15.12 -1.27
N ASP A 381 24.18 15.58 -0.04
CA ASP A 381 25.18 15.50 1.02
C ASP A 381 25.53 14.05 1.38
N ILE A 382 24.55 13.14 1.48
CA ILE A 382 24.81 11.70 1.69
C ILE A 382 25.68 11.13 0.57
N MET A 383 25.40 11.50 -0.68
CA MET A 383 26.12 11.00 -1.86
C MET A 383 27.55 11.54 -1.97
N GLU A 384 27.74 12.82 -1.66
CA GLU A 384 29.02 13.52 -1.83
C GLU A 384 29.93 13.38 -0.62
N ASN A 385 29.37 13.24 0.58
CA ASN A 385 30.11 13.21 1.84
C ASN A 385 29.74 11.97 2.70
N PRO A 386 30.02 10.74 2.25
CA PRO A 386 29.76 9.54 3.03
C PRO A 386 30.63 9.51 4.30
N SER A 387 30.04 9.07 5.41
CA SER A 387 30.67 9.00 6.74
C SER A 387 30.81 7.56 7.20
N ASN A 388 31.96 7.23 7.79
CA ASN A 388 32.19 5.91 8.40
C ASN A 388 31.81 5.85 9.89
N LYS A 389 31.14 6.89 10.42
CA LYS A 389 30.73 6.99 11.84
C LYS A 389 29.46 6.22 12.19
N GLY A 390 29.09 5.25 11.35
CA GLY A 390 27.90 4.41 11.52
C GLY A 390 26.63 5.00 10.93
N VAL A 391 25.61 4.13 10.80
CA VAL A 391 24.34 4.39 10.10
C VAL A 391 23.66 5.67 10.58
N LEU A 392 23.56 5.84 11.90
CA LEU A 392 22.83 6.96 12.50
C LEU A 392 23.39 8.33 12.11
N VAL A 393 24.71 8.41 11.86
CA VAL A 393 25.42 9.64 11.47
C VAL A 393 25.54 9.76 9.96
N ASN A 394 25.71 8.63 9.26
CA ASN A 394 25.92 8.65 7.81
C ASN A 394 24.62 8.99 7.05
N THR A 395 23.54 8.28 7.35
CA THR A 395 22.25 8.38 6.66
C THR A 395 21.06 8.58 7.60
N GLY A 396 21.23 8.27 8.89
CA GLY A 396 20.15 8.22 9.86
C GLY A 396 19.77 9.59 10.47
N PRO A 397 19.13 9.58 11.66
CA PRO A 397 18.65 10.79 12.33
C PRO A 397 19.70 11.88 12.50
N GLY A 398 20.95 11.53 12.80
CA GLY A 398 22.02 12.51 12.98
C GLY A 398 22.33 13.31 11.73
N ARG A 399 22.30 12.65 10.56
CA ARG A 399 22.53 13.30 9.28
C ARG A 399 21.44 14.33 8.99
N ILE A 400 20.18 13.91 9.08
CA ILE A 400 19.06 14.78 8.73
C ILE A 400 18.85 15.88 9.77
N THR A 401 19.11 15.62 11.05
CA THR A 401 18.93 16.62 12.12
C THR A 401 19.80 17.85 11.84
N ALA A 402 21.04 17.67 11.40
CA ALA A 402 21.91 18.79 11.05
C ALA A 402 21.30 19.70 9.97
N HIS A 403 20.76 19.11 8.89
CA HIS A 403 20.12 19.85 7.79
C HIS A 403 18.80 20.49 8.22
N VAL A 404 17.98 19.78 9.00
CA VAL A 404 16.67 20.27 9.45
C VAL A 404 16.83 21.44 10.40
N ILE A 405 17.72 21.34 11.40
CA ILE A 405 17.97 22.43 12.35
C ILE A 405 18.59 23.65 11.66
N ASP A 406 19.50 23.44 10.70
CA ASP A 406 20.05 24.55 9.91
C ASP A 406 18.96 25.23 9.05
N TYR A 407 18.07 24.45 8.45
CA TYR A 407 16.95 24.96 7.67
C TYR A 407 15.96 25.77 8.51
N PHE A 408 15.48 25.26 9.64
CA PHE A 408 14.47 25.96 10.47
C PHE A 408 15.06 27.09 11.33
N GLY A 409 16.35 27.00 11.67
CA GLY A 409 17.06 27.96 12.49
C GLY A 409 17.36 27.43 13.90
N LYS A 410 18.54 27.79 14.39
CA LYS A 410 19.06 27.35 15.70
C LYS A 410 18.52 28.19 16.87
N ASP A 411 17.98 29.38 16.56
CA ASP A 411 17.39 30.32 17.51
C ASP A 411 15.93 29.99 17.88
N LYS A 412 15.35 28.92 17.31
CA LYS A 412 13.94 28.57 17.48
C LYS A 412 13.67 27.77 18.75
N ASP A 413 12.46 27.95 19.29
CA ASP A 413 11.96 27.19 20.43
C ASP A 413 11.30 25.88 19.97
N TYR A 414 12.09 24.80 19.98
CA TYR A 414 11.65 23.44 19.61
C TYR A 414 10.84 22.73 20.70
N THR A 415 10.43 23.42 21.78
CA THR A 415 9.41 22.88 22.70
C THR A 415 8.00 22.96 22.12
N LYS A 416 7.85 23.70 21.01
CA LYS A 416 6.61 23.86 20.24
C LYS A 416 6.91 23.56 18.77
N ASP A 417 5.85 23.45 17.97
CA ASP A 417 6.00 23.29 16.53
C ASP A 417 6.72 24.52 15.94
N VAL A 418 7.74 24.28 15.12
CA VAL A 418 8.52 25.32 14.46
C VAL A 418 8.13 25.35 12.99
N THR A 419 7.63 26.49 12.51
CA THR A 419 7.24 26.68 11.12
C THR A 419 8.19 27.64 10.40
N LYS A 420 8.58 27.30 9.16
CA LYS A 420 9.31 28.19 8.25
C LYS A 420 8.71 28.05 6.87
N ASP A 421 8.26 29.16 6.27
CA ASP A 421 7.51 29.16 5.00
C ASP A 421 6.28 28.22 5.07
N ASN A 422 6.25 27.17 4.25
CA ASN A 422 5.24 26.11 4.28
C ASN A 422 5.79 24.81 4.90
N SER A 423 6.90 24.86 5.63
CA SER A 423 7.53 23.70 6.26
C SER A 423 7.24 23.69 7.76
N THR A 424 7.18 22.51 8.38
CA THR A 424 6.93 22.38 9.82
C THR A 424 7.84 21.32 10.45
N CYS A 425 8.46 21.64 11.57
CA CYS A 425 9.09 20.68 12.48
C CYS A 425 8.20 20.55 13.70
N LEU A 426 7.57 19.39 13.87
CA LEU A 426 6.64 19.12 14.95
C LEU A 426 7.39 18.86 16.26
N SER A 427 6.81 19.38 17.34
CA SER A 427 7.33 19.22 18.69
C SER A 427 7.38 17.75 19.15
N ILE A 428 8.15 17.50 20.21
CA ILE A 428 8.49 16.16 20.69
C ILE A 428 7.28 15.27 21.02
N ASN A 429 6.12 15.83 21.40
CA ASN A 429 4.96 15.02 21.74
C ASN A 429 4.26 14.41 20.52
N GLY A 430 4.31 15.08 19.36
CA GLY A 430 3.64 14.59 18.15
C GLY A 430 4.13 13.23 17.68
N PHE A 431 5.44 12.99 17.87
CA PHE A 431 6.18 11.88 17.27
C PHE A 431 7.03 11.11 18.31
N GLY A 432 7.59 11.79 19.30
CA GLY A 432 8.47 11.19 20.31
C GLY A 432 7.75 10.50 21.47
N SER A 433 6.41 10.48 21.52
CA SER A 433 5.65 9.85 22.61
C SER A 433 6.08 8.39 22.81
N ASN A 434 6.13 7.94 24.06
CA ASN A 434 6.48 6.57 24.45
C ASN A 434 7.89 6.08 24.05
N GLN A 435 8.75 6.94 23.50
CA GLN A 435 10.16 6.58 23.29
C GLN A 435 10.94 6.64 24.62
N GLY A 436 11.75 5.61 24.88
CA GLY A 436 12.56 5.54 26.11
C GLY A 436 13.60 6.66 26.21
N HIS A 437 14.04 7.17 25.06
CA HIS A 437 15.08 8.19 24.93
C HIS A 437 14.58 9.63 24.72
N SER A 438 13.26 9.84 24.67
CA SER A 438 12.66 11.16 24.55
C SER A 438 12.17 11.67 25.91
N ASP A 439 12.13 12.99 26.08
CA ASP A 439 11.44 13.68 27.19
C ASP A 439 9.94 13.89 26.87
N ALA A 440 9.35 13.09 25.98
CA ALA A 440 7.94 13.18 25.59
C ALA A 440 7.00 12.59 26.65
N LYS A 441 5.69 12.86 26.49
CA LYS A 441 4.64 12.18 27.26
C LYS A 441 4.72 10.64 27.07
N LYS A 442 4.39 9.89 28.12
CA LYS A 442 4.40 8.41 28.12
C LYS A 442 3.07 7.89 28.65
N TYR A 443 2.57 6.82 28.03
CA TYR A 443 1.28 6.20 28.36
C TYR A 443 1.44 4.69 28.54
N ASP A 444 0.62 4.09 29.39
CA ASP A 444 0.63 2.64 29.63
C ASP A 444 0.24 1.82 28.39
N ASN A 445 -0.71 2.33 27.60
CA ASN A 445 -1.12 1.72 26.32
C ASN A 445 -0.89 2.69 25.15
N PRO A 446 0.20 2.54 24.37
CA PRO A 446 0.51 3.42 23.26
C PRO A 446 -0.48 3.31 22.07
N PHE A 447 -1.32 2.26 22.03
CA PHE A 447 -2.25 1.99 20.93
C PHE A 447 -3.64 2.58 21.13
N SER A 448 -3.92 3.18 22.29
CA SER A 448 -5.23 3.75 22.63
C SER A 448 -5.10 5.16 23.21
N ILE A 449 -4.19 5.95 22.64
CA ILE A 449 -3.94 7.34 23.07
C ILE A 449 -5.05 8.24 22.51
N THR A 450 -5.71 9.01 23.39
CA THR A 450 -6.70 10.04 23.01
C THR A 450 -6.15 11.47 23.11
N ASP A 451 -4.88 11.62 23.47
CA ASP A 451 -4.22 12.93 23.52
C ASP A 451 -4.05 13.48 22.10
N LYS A 452 -4.57 14.68 21.88
CA LYS A 452 -4.55 15.34 20.56
C LYS A 452 -3.14 15.75 20.13
N ASP A 453 -2.21 15.85 21.07
CA ASP A 453 -0.82 16.23 20.79
C ASP A 453 0.03 15.05 20.29
N ILE A 454 -0.53 13.84 20.17
CA ILE A 454 0.19 12.62 19.78
C ILE A 454 -0.41 12.08 18.50
N TYR A 455 0.30 12.29 17.39
CA TYR A 455 -0.17 11.89 16.06
C TYR A 455 0.21 10.45 15.73
N ILE A 456 1.44 10.09 16.07
CA ILE A 456 2.08 8.83 15.73
C ILE A 456 2.96 8.38 16.89
N THR A 457 3.02 7.05 17.13
CA THR A 457 3.88 6.46 18.15
C THR A 457 4.85 5.46 17.53
N HIS A 458 6.13 5.55 17.88
CA HIS A 458 7.19 4.65 17.41
C HIS A 458 7.59 3.61 18.48
N MET A 459 7.70 2.33 18.09
CA MET A 459 7.97 1.24 19.03
C MET A 459 9.45 0.82 19.08
N PHE A 460 10.25 1.56 19.85
CA PHE A 460 11.71 1.35 19.93
C PHE A 460 12.14 0.07 20.68
N GLU A 461 11.33 -0.47 21.60
CA GLU A 461 11.77 -1.52 22.55
C GLU A 461 11.50 -2.97 22.09
N GLY A 462 11.19 -3.19 20.81
CA GLY A 462 10.99 -4.54 20.26
C GLY A 462 9.81 -5.32 20.85
N THR A 463 9.01 -4.71 21.73
CA THR A 463 7.79 -5.28 22.33
C THR A 463 6.73 -5.63 21.28
N TRP A 464 6.80 -5.01 20.10
CA TRP A 464 5.98 -5.30 18.92
C TRP A 464 6.39 -6.59 18.17
N ARG A 465 7.59 -7.14 18.44
CA ARG A 465 8.07 -8.41 17.84
C ARG A 465 7.36 -9.64 18.40
N GLY A 466 6.40 -9.46 19.31
CA GLY A 466 5.58 -10.52 19.89
C GLY A 466 4.60 -11.20 18.92
N THR A 467 4.53 -10.77 17.66
CA THR A 467 3.72 -11.44 16.61
C THR A 467 4.62 -12.12 15.58
N LYS A 468 4.63 -13.46 15.63
CA LYS A 468 5.08 -14.50 14.67
C LYS A 468 5.75 -14.06 13.33
N THR A 469 6.99 -13.58 13.30
CA THR A 469 7.53 -12.95 12.06
C THR A 469 8.90 -13.43 11.56
N LYS A 470 9.59 -14.34 12.27
CA LYS A 470 10.75 -15.12 11.74
C LYS A 470 11.13 -16.31 12.63
N HIS A 471 10.77 -16.23 13.91
CA HIS A 471 11.16 -17.18 14.95
C HIS A 471 10.20 -18.38 15.10
N ASP A 472 9.16 -18.45 14.27
CA ASP A 472 8.13 -19.51 14.29
C ASP A 472 8.41 -20.64 13.29
N ILE A 473 9.57 -20.61 12.64
CA ILE A 473 10.03 -21.73 11.81
C ILE A 473 10.50 -22.83 12.74
N ILE A 474 9.74 -23.91 12.81
CA ILE A 474 10.06 -25.09 13.60
C ILE A 474 11.06 -25.92 12.81
N LEU A 475 12.28 -26.00 13.31
CA LEU A 475 13.32 -26.87 12.75
C LEU A 475 13.23 -28.25 13.38
N LEU A 476 13.09 -29.30 12.56
CA LEU A 476 13.16 -30.68 13.04
C LEU A 476 14.62 -31.05 13.36
N PRO A 477 14.86 -32.03 14.27
CA PRO A 477 16.21 -32.45 14.61
C PRO A 477 17.03 -32.88 13.38
N LYS A 478 18.32 -32.49 13.34
CA LYS A 478 19.26 -32.96 12.31
C LYS A 478 19.59 -34.44 12.52
N GLU A 479 19.90 -35.15 11.44
CA GLU A 479 20.44 -36.51 11.53
C GLU A 479 21.91 -36.47 11.96
N PRO A 480 22.40 -37.51 12.68
CA PRO A 480 23.81 -37.65 12.97
C PRO A 480 24.60 -37.92 11.67
N HIS A 481 25.72 -37.22 11.51
CA HIS A 481 26.64 -37.45 10.40
C HIS A 481 27.10 -38.92 10.36
N PRO A 482 27.20 -39.57 9.18
CA PRO A 482 27.12 -39.02 7.81
C PRO A 482 25.71 -39.00 7.21
N SER A 483 24.69 -39.36 7.97
CA SER A 483 23.32 -39.41 7.48
C SER A 483 22.70 -38.01 7.41
N VAL A 484 21.77 -37.82 6.48
CA VAL A 484 20.97 -36.59 6.40
C VAL A 484 19.51 -36.89 6.11
N SER A 485 18.67 -35.95 6.52
CA SER A 485 17.30 -35.88 6.10
C SER A 485 16.94 -34.46 5.68
N HIS A 486 16.29 -34.30 4.53
CA HIS A 486 15.93 -32.99 3.99
C HIS A 486 14.75 -33.11 2.99
N ASN A 487 14.16 -31.97 2.60
CA ASN A 487 12.99 -31.87 1.72
C ASN A 487 11.72 -32.55 2.29
N LEU A 488 11.31 -32.13 3.50
CA LEU A 488 10.08 -32.58 4.15
C LEU A 488 8.82 -32.12 3.42
N THR A 489 8.01 -33.08 2.98
CA THR A 489 6.61 -32.86 2.64
C THR A 489 5.72 -33.29 3.80
N LEU A 490 4.76 -32.43 4.16
CA LEU A 490 3.72 -32.71 5.14
C LEU A 490 2.38 -32.99 4.47
N TYR A 491 1.50 -33.68 5.20
CA TYR A 491 0.07 -33.78 4.92
C TYR A 491 -0.71 -33.95 6.23
N LYS A 492 -1.96 -33.50 6.23
CA LYS A 492 -2.84 -33.55 7.40
C LYS A 492 -3.46 -34.94 7.56
N VAL A 493 -3.58 -35.41 8.80
CA VAL A 493 -4.30 -36.63 9.17
C VAL A 493 -5.35 -36.31 10.24
N THR A 494 -6.13 -37.30 10.67
CA THR A 494 -7.22 -37.10 11.65
C THR A 494 -6.72 -36.47 12.95
N GLU A 495 -5.56 -36.90 13.44
CA GLU A 495 -4.92 -36.38 14.66
C GLU A 495 -3.50 -35.91 14.31
N GLY A 496 -3.32 -34.60 14.13
CA GLY A 496 -2.03 -34.00 13.78
C GLY A 496 -1.63 -34.15 12.31
N TYR A 497 -0.34 -34.36 12.09
CA TYR A 497 0.28 -34.36 10.76
C TYR A 497 1.20 -35.55 10.59
N LYS A 498 1.28 -36.03 9.35
CA LYS A 498 2.34 -36.93 8.91
C LYS A 498 3.23 -36.21 7.91
N GLY A 499 4.48 -36.64 7.86
CA GLY A 499 5.45 -36.10 6.91
C GLY A 499 6.38 -37.16 6.38
N ILE A 500 6.95 -36.90 5.21
CA ILE A 500 8.03 -37.71 4.65
C ILE A 500 9.13 -36.81 4.11
N SER A 501 10.36 -37.29 4.19
CA SER A 501 11.52 -36.62 3.63
C SER A 501 12.48 -37.64 3.03
N ARG A 502 13.41 -37.16 2.19
CA ARG A 502 14.53 -37.99 1.74
C ARG A 502 15.38 -38.34 2.96
N TYR A 503 15.79 -39.59 3.07
CA TYR A 503 16.84 -40.02 4.00
C TYR A 503 18.02 -40.56 3.23
N ASP A 504 19.20 -39.95 3.38
CA ASP A 504 20.45 -40.49 2.84
C ASP A 504 21.28 -41.01 4.01
N ILE A 505 21.60 -42.30 3.97
CA ILE A 505 22.41 -42.97 5.00
C ILE A 505 23.82 -42.38 5.04
N ASN A 506 24.39 -42.02 3.90
CA ASN A 506 25.74 -41.49 3.81
C ASN A 506 25.93 -40.66 2.53
N GLN A 507 26.04 -39.33 2.71
CA GLN A 507 26.25 -38.36 1.64
C GLN A 507 27.60 -38.50 0.92
N GLU A 508 28.63 -39.03 1.59
CA GLU A 508 29.98 -39.21 1.01
C GLU A 508 29.96 -40.17 -0.18
N ARG A 509 28.91 -40.98 -0.32
CA ARG A 509 28.70 -41.88 -1.46
C ARG A 509 28.30 -41.15 -2.74
N THR A 510 27.85 -39.90 -2.63
CA THR A 510 27.40 -39.06 -3.73
C THR A 510 28.37 -37.92 -3.94
N ILE A 511 29.10 -37.93 -5.06
CA ILE A 511 29.83 -36.74 -5.50
C ILE A 511 28.98 -36.06 -6.56
N PHE A 512 28.65 -34.78 -6.33
CA PHE A 512 27.76 -34.02 -7.21
C PHE A 512 28.21 -34.14 -8.67
N MET A 513 27.35 -34.71 -9.52
CA MET A 513 27.59 -34.93 -10.95
C MET A 513 28.78 -35.85 -11.32
N GLU A 514 29.36 -36.57 -10.37
CA GLU A 514 30.47 -37.51 -10.62
C GLU A 514 30.12 -38.95 -10.23
N LYS A 515 29.41 -39.15 -9.11
CA LYS A 515 28.99 -40.47 -8.64
C LYS A 515 27.59 -40.41 -8.07
N ILE A 516 26.69 -41.21 -8.64
CA ILE A 516 25.32 -41.35 -8.16
C ILE A 516 25.31 -42.26 -6.93
N GLY A 517 25.31 -41.66 -5.73
CA GLY A 517 25.14 -42.43 -4.50
C GLY A 517 23.71 -42.99 -4.40
N GLU A 518 23.57 -44.15 -3.76
CA GLU A 518 22.28 -44.83 -3.62
C GLU A 518 21.43 -44.20 -2.51
N VAL A 519 20.29 -43.63 -2.89
CA VAL A 519 19.31 -43.03 -1.98
C VAL A 519 17.93 -43.57 -2.31
N LYS A 520 17.54 -44.65 -1.63
CA LYS A 520 16.26 -45.36 -1.78
C LYS A 520 15.53 -45.52 -0.45
N THR A 521 15.68 -44.53 0.42
CA THR A 521 15.11 -44.54 1.78
C THR A 521 14.36 -43.24 2.05
N VAL A 522 13.20 -43.38 2.68
CA VAL A 522 12.38 -42.27 3.15
C VAL A 522 12.39 -42.27 4.67
N LYS A 523 12.38 -41.07 5.28
CA LYS A 523 12.09 -40.93 6.70
C LYS A 523 10.67 -40.40 6.85
N ALA A 524 9.84 -41.15 7.55
CA ALA A 524 8.47 -40.78 7.88
C ALA A 524 8.41 -40.16 9.27
N TYR A 525 7.52 -39.20 9.47
CA TYR A 525 7.33 -38.46 10.71
C TYR A 525 5.86 -38.50 11.12
N SER A 526 5.62 -38.63 12.41
CA SER A 526 4.32 -38.39 13.05
C SER A 526 4.42 -37.19 13.97
N LEU A 527 3.54 -36.21 13.80
CA LEU A 527 3.58 -34.90 14.45
C LEU A 527 2.22 -34.57 15.06
N THR A 528 2.20 -33.89 16.19
CA THR A 528 0.98 -33.31 16.78
C THR A 528 0.47 -32.09 15.97
N ASP A 529 -0.70 -31.54 16.33
CA ASP A 529 -1.25 -30.31 15.71
C ASP A 529 -0.40 -29.05 15.97
N ASP A 530 0.39 -29.05 17.04
CA ASP A 530 1.41 -28.06 17.35
C ASP A 530 2.81 -28.44 16.83
N PHE A 531 2.88 -29.44 15.94
CA PHE A 531 4.07 -29.92 15.25
C PHE A 531 5.20 -30.43 16.15
N LYS A 532 4.87 -30.95 17.33
CA LYS A 532 5.82 -31.71 18.14
C LYS A 532 6.00 -33.09 17.53
N LEU A 533 7.25 -33.51 17.37
CA LEU A 533 7.59 -34.83 16.89
C LEU A 533 7.16 -35.90 17.90
N ILE A 534 6.25 -36.78 17.49
CA ILE A 534 5.80 -37.95 18.25
C ILE A 534 6.75 -39.10 18.00
N ASP A 535 7.01 -39.38 16.72
CA ASP A 535 7.84 -40.50 16.27
C ASP A 535 8.39 -40.27 14.85
N SER A 536 9.48 -40.95 14.50
CA SER A 536 9.99 -41.01 13.14
C SER A 536 10.64 -42.35 12.81
N GLU A 537 10.30 -42.90 11.65
CA GLU A 537 10.78 -44.21 11.18
C GLU A 537 11.37 -44.12 9.78
N ILE A 538 12.27 -45.04 9.43
CA ILE A 538 12.94 -45.09 8.12
C ILE A 538 12.42 -46.29 7.34
N PHE A 539 12.00 -46.07 6.10
CA PHE A 539 11.47 -47.11 5.23
C PHE A 539 12.27 -47.18 3.93
N PRO A 540 12.56 -48.40 3.42
CA PRO A 540 13.10 -48.58 2.09
C PRO A 540 12.02 -48.38 1.03
N ILE A 541 12.39 -47.82 -0.12
CA ILE A 541 11.55 -47.84 -1.32
C ILE A 541 11.60 -49.25 -1.90
N SER A 542 10.45 -49.90 -1.95
CA SER A 542 10.31 -51.28 -2.42
C SER A 542 9.93 -51.31 -3.91
N GLY A 543 10.27 -52.38 -4.62
CA GLY A 543 9.88 -52.55 -6.03
C GLY A 543 10.82 -51.91 -7.08
N TYR A 544 11.89 -51.21 -6.66
CA TYR A 544 12.91 -50.67 -7.57
C TYR A 544 14.32 -51.22 -7.23
N LEU A 545 14.88 -52.03 -8.13
CA LEU A 545 16.12 -52.77 -7.86
C LEU A 545 17.39 -52.04 -8.29
N ASP A 546 17.30 -51.18 -9.30
CA ASP A 546 18.48 -50.52 -9.87
C ASP A 546 19.08 -49.46 -8.93
N LEU A 547 20.32 -49.07 -9.23
CA LEU A 547 20.99 -47.95 -8.57
C LEU A 547 20.30 -46.64 -8.96
N ALA A 548 19.79 -45.92 -7.96
CA ALA A 548 19.08 -44.67 -8.14
C ALA A 548 19.21 -43.75 -6.93
N LYS A 549 18.97 -42.46 -7.17
CA LYS A 549 18.89 -41.43 -6.14
C LYS A 549 17.51 -40.77 -6.17
N PHE A 550 16.63 -41.14 -5.24
CA PHE A 550 15.28 -40.57 -5.10
C PHE A 550 15.30 -39.28 -4.28
N GLU A 551 14.56 -38.27 -4.75
CA GLU A 551 14.51 -36.91 -4.22
C GLU A 551 13.12 -36.26 -4.43
N ASP A 552 12.88 -35.15 -3.75
CA ASP A 552 11.74 -34.24 -4.01
C ASP A 552 10.35 -34.89 -3.93
N TYR A 553 10.15 -35.72 -2.89
CA TYR A 553 8.87 -36.38 -2.59
C TYR A 553 7.76 -35.38 -2.32
N ARG A 554 6.60 -35.52 -2.96
CA ARG A 554 5.40 -34.71 -2.70
C ARG A 554 4.17 -35.60 -2.53
N ALA A 555 3.49 -35.44 -1.41
CA ALA A 555 2.22 -36.11 -1.12
C ALA A 555 1.10 -35.54 -1.99
N PHE A 556 0.29 -36.42 -2.57
CA PHE A 556 -0.96 -36.06 -3.23
C PHE A 556 -2.01 -37.14 -2.98
N ASN A 557 -3.28 -36.74 -2.97
CA ASN A 557 -4.39 -37.69 -2.89
C ASN A 557 -4.97 -37.91 -4.29
N TYR A 558 -5.40 -39.14 -4.55
CA TYR A 558 -6.20 -39.48 -5.71
C TYR A 558 -7.20 -40.57 -5.33
N LYS A 559 -8.50 -40.37 -5.62
CA LYS A 559 -9.57 -41.33 -5.27
C LYS A 559 -9.51 -41.77 -3.81
N SER A 560 -9.32 -40.80 -2.91
CA SER A 560 -9.24 -40.98 -1.45
C SER A 560 -8.08 -41.86 -0.97
N LYS A 561 -7.05 -42.09 -1.80
CA LYS A 561 -5.81 -42.76 -1.41
C LYS A 561 -4.63 -41.80 -1.48
N LEU A 562 -3.67 -42.00 -0.59
CA LEU A 562 -2.44 -41.23 -0.54
C LEU A 562 -1.38 -41.84 -1.45
N TYR A 563 -0.71 -40.97 -2.20
CA TYR A 563 0.42 -41.31 -3.06
C TYR A 563 1.53 -40.27 -2.90
N TYR A 564 2.72 -40.61 -3.38
CA TYR A 564 3.85 -39.69 -3.40
C TYR A 564 4.44 -39.61 -4.80
N SER A 565 4.48 -38.41 -5.37
CA SER A 565 5.27 -38.17 -6.58
C SER A 565 6.73 -37.97 -6.16
N VAL A 566 7.66 -38.58 -6.86
CA VAL A 566 9.08 -38.55 -6.52
C VAL A 566 9.92 -38.39 -7.78
N ALA A 567 10.94 -37.53 -7.73
CA ALA A 567 11.95 -37.48 -8.77
C ALA A 567 13.06 -38.48 -8.42
N TYR A 568 13.60 -39.21 -9.39
CA TYR A 568 14.83 -39.97 -9.14
C TYR A 568 15.80 -39.86 -10.30
N VAL A 569 17.08 -39.94 -9.98
CA VAL A 569 18.19 -39.97 -10.94
C VAL A 569 18.63 -41.42 -11.12
N ASP A 570 18.78 -41.87 -12.36
CA ASP A 570 19.31 -43.19 -12.72
C ASP A 570 20.83 -43.18 -12.92
N LYS A 571 21.42 -44.37 -13.09
CA LYS A 571 22.87 -44.53 -13.35
C LYS A 571 23.40 -43.80 -14.58
N ASP A 572 22.52 -43.45 -15.52
CA ASP A 572 22.83 -42.76 -16.77
C ASP A 572 22.57 -41.24 -16.67
N TRP A 573 22.32 -40.74 -15.45
CA TRP A 573 22.01 -39.35 -15.10
C TRP A 573 20.70 -38.81 -15.69
N ASN A 574 19.81 -39.68 -16.15
CA ASN A 574 18.45 -39.28 -16.47
C ASN A 574 17.68 -39.07 -15.17
N THR A 575 16.87 -38.01 -15.13
CA THR A 575 15.91 -37.80 -14.06
C THR A 575 14.50 -38.05 -14.54
N TYR A 576 13.78 -38.92 -13.84
CA TYR A 576 12.38 -39.27 -14.10
C TYR A 576 11.48 -38.81 -12.97
N MET A 577 10.18 -38.72 -13.27
CA MET A 577 9.13 -38.56 -12.27
C MET A 577 8.37 -39.88 -12.13
N SER A 578 8.19 -40.33 -10.90
CA SER A 578 7.58 -41.61 -10.58
C SER A 578 6.56 -41.47 -9.45
N VAL A 579 5.76 -42.52 -9.24
CA VAL A 579 4.77 -42.54 -8.16
C VAL A 579 5.07 -43.69 -7.20
N LEU A 580 4.99 -43.38 -5.91
CA LEU A 580 4.97 -44.35 -4.82
C LEU A 580 3.57 -44.43 -4.21
N ASP A 581 3.17 -45.61 -3.72
CA ASP A 581 1.98 -45.75 -2.89
C ASP A 581 2.23 -45.30 -1.43
N GLU A 582 1.18 -45.39 -0.60
CA GLU A 582 1.22 -45.04 0.82
C GLU A 582 2.20 -45.88 1.66
N HIS A 583 2.67 -47.02 1.13
CA HIS A 583 3.63 -47.93 1.74
C HIS A 583 5.04 -47.81 1.11
N TYR A 584 5.26 -46.78 0.29
CA TYR A 584 6.52 -46.51 -0.40
C TYR A 584 6.93 -47.58 -1.41
N ASN A 585 5.96 -48.32 -1.96
CA ASN A 585 6.20 -49.20 -3.10
C ASN A 585 6.25 -48.38 -4.39
N PHE A 586 7.26 -48.63 -5.22
CA PHE A 586 7.41 -48.03 -6.54
C PHE A 586 6.35 -48.57 -7.50
N LEU A 587 5.47 -47.70 -7.99
CA LEU A 587 4.39 -48.07 -8.90
C LEU A 587 4.83 -47.98 -10.37
N GLY A 588 5.75 -47.08 -10.68
CA GLY A 588 6.24 -46.87 -12.04
C GLY A 588 6.60 -45.43 -12.33
N ASP A 589 7.15 -45.23 -13.52
CA ASP A 589 7.43 -43.91 -14.09
C ASP A 589 6.19 -43.31 -14.73
N VAL A 590 6.05 -42.00 -14.59
CA VAL A 590 4.96 -41.26 -15.21
C VAL A 590 5.26 -41.07 -16.70
N ILE A 591 4.37 -41.60 -17.54
CA ILE A 591 4.53 -41.62 -18.99
C ILE A 591 3.80 -40.42 -19.61
N ILE A 592 4.54 -39.57 -20.31
CA ILE A 592 4.03 -38.45 -21.12
C ILE A 592 4.45 -38.56 -22.58
N ASP A 593 3.86 -37.69 -23.41
CA ASP A 593 4.16 -37.59 -24.85
C ASP A 593 5.60 -37.14 -25.14
N GLN A 594 6.16 -36.24 -24.32
CA GLN A 594 7.51 -35.73 -24.55
C GLN A 594 8.21 -35.21 -23.29
N TYR A 595 9.27 -35.91 -22.87
CA TYR A 595 10.17 -35.47 -21.81
C TYR A 595 11.01 -34.23 -22.19
N ASN A 596 11.43 -33.48 -21.18
CA ASN A 596 12.46 -32.47 -21.20
C ASN A 596 13.84 -33.13 -21.34
N LYS A 597 14.70 -32.48 -22.11
CA LYS A 597 16.09 -32.88 -22.26
C LYS A 597 16.99 -31.70 -22.00
N THR A 598 18.11 -31.94 -21.34
CA THR A 598 19.11 -30.91 -21.06
C THR A 598 20.51 -31.48 -21.21
N ALA A 599 21.47 -30.62 -21.52
CA ALA A 599 22.89 -30.94 -21.50
C ALA A 599 23.55 -30.06 -20.43
N PHE A 600 24.13 -30.70 -19.42
CA PHE A 600 24.99 -30.01 -18.48
C PHE A 600 26.40 -29.86 -19.10
N VAL A 601 27.09 -28.76 -18.78
CA VAL A 601 28.34 -28.27 -19.42
C VAL A 601 29.19 -29.37 -20.07
N ALA A 602 29.31 -29.32 -21.41
CA ALA A 602 30.10 -30.21 -22.29
C ALA A 602 29.76 -31.72 -22.29
N GLY A 603 28.57 -32.13 -21.82
CA GLY A 603 28.16 -33.54 -21.69
C GLY A 603 27.05 -34.05 -22.63
N LYS A 604 26.72 -35.34 -22.46
CA LYS A 604 25.61 -36.08 -23.13
C LYS A 604 24.26 -35.49 -22.73
N GLU A 605 23.33 -35.40 -23.67
CA GLU A 605 21.94 -35.00 -23.41
C GLU A 605 21.23 -36.07 -22.57
N VAL A 606 20.61 -35.67 -21.47
CA VAL A 606 19.87 -36.55 -20.54
C VAL A 606 18.44 -36.06 -20.33
N PHE A 607 17.54 -36.96 -19.92
CA PHE A 607 16.22 -36.54 -19.45
C PHE A 607 16.34 -35.77 -18.13
N PHE A 608 15.54 -34.73 -17.97
CA PHE A 608 15.57 -33.89 -16.77
C PHE A 608 14.16 -33.50 -16.34
N GLU A 609 13.52 -34.43 -15.62
CA GLU A 609 12.21 -34.23 -15.01
C GLU A 609 12.32 -34.08 -13.50
N LYS A 610 11.89 -32.93 -13.00
CA LYS A 610 11.83 -32.65 -11.57
C LYS A 610 10.63 -31.76 -11.27
N ASN A 611 10.14 -31.86 -10.04
CA ASN A 611 9.21 -30.91 -9.46
C ASN A 611 7.85 -30.79 -10.18
N TRP A 612 7.32 -31.89 -10.72
CA TRP A 612 5.95 -31.92 -11.21
C TRP A 612 4.96 -31.88 -10.05
N LEU A 613 3.88 -31.11 -10.20
CA LEU A 613 3.01 -30.76 -9.08
C LEU A 613 1.64 -31.41 -9.26
N PHE A 614 1.40 -32.53 -8.55
CA PHE A 614 0.19 -33.35 -8.68
C PHE A 614 -0.97 -32.79 -7.87
N PHE A 615 -2.18 -32.88 -8.41
CA PHE A 615 -3.41 -32.50 -7.72
C PHE A 615 -4.64 -33.18 -8.32
N GLU A 616 -5.63 -33.45 -7.49
CA GLU A 616 -6.92 -34.00 -7.89
C GLU A 616 -7.94 -32.87 -8.09
N ARG A 617 -8.72 -32.97 -9.16
CA ARG A 617 -9.85 -32.09 -9.47
C ARG A 617 -10.97 -32.94 -10.07
N ASP A 618 -12.19 -32.81 -9.57
CA ASP A 618 -13.37 -33.48 -10.13
C ASP A 618 -13.18 -35.01 -10.29
N ASN A 619 -12.52 -35.66 -9.31
CA ASN A 619 -12.12 -37.08 -9.31
C ASN A 619 -11.13 -37.49 -10.42
N GLU A 620 -10.53 -36.53 -11.09
CA GLU A 620 -9.53 -36.72 -12.13
C GLU A 620 -8.17 -36.20 -11.63
N LEU A 621 -7.10 -36.90 -11.99
CA LEU A 621 -5.74 -36.55 -11.57
C LEU A 621 -5.05 -35.69 -12.63
N TYR A 622 -4.44 -34.60 -12.18
CA TYR A 622 -3.65 -33.69 -12.99
C TYR A 622 -2.27 -33.50 -12.39
N PHE A 623 -1.34 -33.01 -13.21
CA PHE A 623 -0.15 -32.37 -12.68
C PHE A 623 0.28 -31.17 -13.51
N ILE A 624 0.89 -30.20 -12.84
CA ILE A 624 1.57 -29.07 -13.47
C ILE A 624 2.98 -29.52 -13.83
N TYR A 625 3.28 -29.56 -15.13
CA TYR A 625 4.59 -29.95 -15.66
C TYR A 625 5.56 -28.76 -15.66
N SER A 626 5.08 -27.58 -16.06
CA SER A 626 5.84 -26.34 -16.10
C SER A 626 4.90 -25.16 -15.87
N THR A 627 5.42 -24.11 -15.25
CA THR A 627 4.71 -22.84 -15.13
C THR A 627 5.26 -21.83 -16.12
N THR A 628 6.58 -21.62 -16.18
CA THR A 628 7.21 -20.68 -17.13
C THR A 628 8.19 -21.41 -18.06
N PRO A 629 8.32 -21.01 -19.34
CA PRO A 629 7.62 -19.90 -20.02
C PRO A 629 6.15 -20.22 -20.40
N HIS A 630 5.79 -21.51 -20.34
CA HIS A 630 4.44 -21.99 -20.63
C HIS A 630 3.87 -22.72 -19.42
N LEU A 631 2.65 -22.37 -19.04
CA LEU A 631 1.87 -23.17 -18.11
C LEU A 631 1.40 -24.41 -18.85
N VAL A 632 1.99 -25.56 -18.53
CA VAL A 632 1.68 -26.85 -19.15
C VAL A 632 1.13 -27.78 -18.09
N ILE A 633 -0.08 -28.27 -18.32
CA ILE A 633 -0.79 -29.17 -17.40
C ILE A 633 -1.10 -30.46 -18.14
N TYR A 634 -0.87 -31.58 -17.46
CA TYR A 634 -1.21 -32.91 -17.94
C TYR A 634 -2.39 -33.47 -17.16
N LYS A 635 -3.19 -34.30 -17.83
CA LYS A 635 -4.31 -35.04 -17.26
C LYS A 635 -4.03 -36.53 -17.35
N CYS A 636 -4.29 -37.25 -16.27
CA CYS A 636 -4.22 -38.71 -16.23
C CYS A 636 -5.21 -39.32 -17.23
N GLN A 637 -4.78 -40.36 -17.95
CA GLN A 637 -5.63 -41.12 -18.86
C GLN A 637 -5.80 -42.56 -18.36
N ASP A 638 -4.74 -43.09 -17.75
CA ASP A 638 -4.70 -44.43 -17.17
C ASP A 638 -3.73 -44.39 -15.98
N PHE A 639 -4.27 -44.49 -14.76
CA PHE A 639 -3.46 -44.39 -13.55
C PHE A 639 -2.69 -45.68 -13.26
N ASP A 640 -3.23 -46.84 -13.64
CA ASP A 640 -2.59 -48.14 -13.37
C ASP A 640 -1.28 -48.28 -14.16
N ASN A 641 -1.22 -47.65 -15.34
CA ASN A 641 -0.03 -47.57 -16.18
C ASN A 641 0.67 -46.20 -16.12
N LEU A 642 0.21 -45.28 -15.25
CA LEU A 642 0.72 -43.92 -15.08
C LEU A 642 0.85 -43.13 -16.41
N ILE A 643 -0.14 -43.26 -17.30
CA ILE A 643 -0.16 -42.59 -18.60
C ILE A 643 -0.91 -41.26 -18.48
N PHE A 644 -0.25 -40.18 -18.90
CA PHE A 644 -0.78 -38.83 -18.89
C PHE A 644 -0.69 -38.19 -20.27
N LYS A 645 -1.69 -37.36 -20.58
CA LYS A 645 -1.71 -36.56 -21.82
C LYS A 645 -1.82 -35.09 -21.50
N LYS A 646 -1.15 -34.28 -22.33
CA LYS A 646 -1.21 -32.82 -22.24
C LYS A 646 -2.66 -32.35 -22.33
N HIS A 647 -3.09 -31.59 -21.32
CA HIS A 647 -4.45 -31.09 -21.18
C HIS A 647 -4.57 -29.65 -21.70
N THR A 648 -3.69 -28.77 -21.23
CA THR A 648 -3.66 -27.36 -21.66
C THR A 648 -2.23 -26.84 -21.73
N THR A 649 -2.04 -25.79 -22.52
CA THR A 649 -0.78 -25.04 -22.63
C THR A 649 -1.10 -23.57 -22.84
N GLN A 650 -0.63 -22.72 -21.93
CA GLN A 650 -0.82 -21.27 -21.99
C GLN A 650 0.54 -20.58 -21.99
N ASN A 651 0.75 -19.59 -22.87
CA ASN A 651 1.97 -18.78 -22.86
C ASN A 651 1.89 -17.71 -21.77
N ILE A 652 2.82 -17.74 -20.82
CA ILE A 652 2.87 -16.80 -19.70
C ILE A 652 4.20 -16.07 -19.57
N ASP A 653 5.11 -16.23 -20.53
CA ASP A 653 6.49 -15.72 -20.44
C ASP A 653 6.60 -14.19 -20.25
N ASN A 654 5.58 -13.46 -20.72
CA ASN A 654 5.47 -12.01 -20.58
C ASN A 654 4.39 -11.58 -19.57
N LYS A 655 3.90 -12.50 -18.73
CA LYS A 655 2.82 -12.25 -17.75
C LYS A 655 3.31 -12.31 -16.30
N HIS A 656 4.60 -12.08 -16.05
CA HIS A 656 5.19 -12.12 -14.71
C HIS A 656 6.37 -11.15 -14.55
N SER A 657 6.76 -10.88 -13.31
CA SER A 657 7.88 -9.99 -12.97
C SER A 657 9.18 -10.71 -12.56
N ILE A 658 9.25 -12.05 -12.71
CA ILE A 658 10.44 -12.83 -12.31
C ILE A 658 11.70 -12.40 -13.08
N PRO A 659 12.82 -12.10 -12.41
CA PRO A 659 14.07 -11.70 -13.08
C PRO A 659 14.64 -12.81 -13.97
N ARG A 660 14.98 -12.48 -15.21
CA ARG A 660 15.51 -13.44 -16.20
C ARG A 660 16.83 -14.09 -15.79
N ASN A 661 17.65 -13.40 -15.01
CA ASN A 661 18.93 -13.90 -14.49
C ASN A 661 18.77 -14.92 -13.33
N GLU A 662 17.58 -15.06 -12.75
CA GLU A 662 17.29 -16.08 -11.73
C GLU A 662 16.65 -17.35 -12.32
N MET A 663 16.21 -17.29 -13.58
CA MET A 663 15.55 -18.40 -14.26
C MET A 663 16.52 -19.50 -14.66
N TYR A 664 16.01 -20.73 -14.76
CA TYR A 664 16.77 -21.86 -15.28
C TYR A 664 17.06 -21.73 -16.78
N HIS A 665 18.21 -22.26 -17.19
CA HIS A 665 18.70 -22.20 -18.57
C HIS A 665 17.99 -23.17 -19.54
N THR A 666 16.97 -23.91 -19.10
CA THR A 666 16.32 -24.92 -19.95
C THR A 666 15.27 -24.29 -20.87
N LYS A 667 15.13 -24.82 -22.10
CA LYS A 667 14.22 -24.27 -23.11
C LYS A 667 12.73 -24.48 -22.79
N LYS A 668 12.38 -25.52 -22.02
CA LYS A 668 10.98 -25.88 -21.70
C LYS A 668 10.52 -25.42 -20.31
N VAL A 669 11.46 -25.29 -19.36
CA VAL A 669 11.18 -25.02 -17.95
C VAL A 669 12.15 -23.97 -17.43
N SER A 670 11.66 -22.75 -17.20
CA SER A 670 12.47 -21.63 -16.71
C SER A 670 12.31 -21.35 -15.21
N THR A 671 11.35 -22.01 -14.55
CA THR A 671 11.16 -22.01 -13.08
C THR A 671 10.86 -23.43 -12.60
N GLY A 672 11.23 -23.76 -11.37
CA GLY A 672 10.97 -25.08 -10.79
C GLY A 672 9.64 -25.10 -10.03
N GLY A 673 8.90 -26.20 -10.09
CA GLY A 673 7.77 -26.41 -9.18
C GLY A 673 8.25 -26.50 -7.73
N SER A 674 7.47 -25.98 -6.78
CA SER A 674 7.78 -26.08 -5.35
C SER A 674 6.72 -26.91 -4.64
N THR A 675 5.46 -26.45 -4.60
CA THR A 675 4.38 -27.12 -3.86
C THR A 675 3.25 -27.61 -4.76
N ASN A 676 2.55 -28.67 -4.36
CA ASN A 676 1.31 -29.08 -5.04
C ASN A 676 0.23 -27.99 -4.92
N PRO A 677 -0.68 -27.85 -5.91
CA PRO A 677 -1.82 -26.93 -5.83
C PRO A 677 -2.78 -27.25 -4.69
N ILE A 678 -3.22 -26.21 -3.99
CA ILE A 678 -4.31 -26.25 -3.02
C ILE A 678 -5.44 -25.32 -3.47
N LEU A 679 -6.68 -25.71 -3.22
CA LEU A 679 -7.87 -24.92 -3.58
C LEU A 679 -8.31 -24.06 -2.39
N ILE A 680 -8.28 -22.74 -2.55
CA ILE A 680 -8.71 -21.77 -1.53
C ILE A 680 -9.61 -20.74 -2.22
N ASP A 681 -10.81 -20.51 -1.65
CA ASP A 681 -11.76 -19.49 -2.11
C ASP A 681 -12.03 -19.49 -3.63
N GLY A 682 -12.09 -20.69 -4.23
CA GLY A 682 -12.36 -20.87 -5.66
C GLY A 682 -11.16 -20.67 -6.58
N TYR A 683 -9.93 -20.63 -6.05
CA TYR A 683 -8.69 -20.55 -6.86
C TYR A 683 -7.68 -21.60 -6.43
N TYR A 684 -6.91 -22.11 -7.38
CA TYR A 684 -5.75 -22.95 -7.08
C TYR A 684 -4.52 -22.08 -6.81
N TYR A 685 -3.89 -22.31 -5.67
CA TYR A 685 -2.65 -21.67 -5.26
C TYR A 685 -1.52 -22.69 -5.15
N TYR A 686 -0.36 -22.35 -5.69
CA TYR A 686 0.86 -23.14 -5.54
C TYR A 686 2.11 -22.28 -5.63
N LEU A 687 3.24 -22.84 -5.21
CA LEU A 687 4.53 -22.16 -5.28
C LEU A 687 5.38 -22.72 -6.42
N ILE A 688 6.09 -21.83 -7.09
CA ILE A 688 7.25 -22.12 -7.93
C ILE A 688 8.49 -21.45 -7.33
N HIS A 689 9.68 -21.84 -7.79
CA HIS A 689 10.93 -21.26 -7.28
C HIS A 689 11.92 -20.88 -8.39
N THR A 690 12.76 -19.91 -8.07
CA THR A 690 14.00 -19.58 -8.79
C THR A 690 15.20 -19.82 -7.89
N LYS A 691 16.38 -20.12 -8.46
CA LYS A 691 17.60 -20.41 -7.72
C LYS A 691 18.70 -19.40 -8.04
N ILE A 692 19.25 -18.80 -6.99
CA ILE A 692 20.31 -17.80 -7.10
C ILE A 692 21.62 -18.49 -6.71
N TYR A 693 22.28 -19.09 -7.71
CA TYR A 693 23.43 -19.99 -7.49
C TYR A 693 24.57 -19.35 -6.69
N ALA A 694 24.88 -18.08 -6.96
CA ALA A 694 25.96 -17.36 -6.27
C ALA A 694 25.71 -17.19 -4.76
N GLU A 695 24.44 -17.13 -4.35
CA GLU A 695 24.04 -16.89 -2.95
C GLU A 695 23.56 -18.16 -2.25
N ARG A 696 23.51 -19.30 -2.96
CA ARG A 696 22.92 -20.56 -2.46
C ARG A 696 21.51 -20.34 -1.86
N ALA A 697 20.68 -19.57 -2.54
CA ALA A 697 19.35 -19.20 -2.05
C ALA A 697 18.25 -19.41 -3.10
N TYR A 698 17.00 -19.45 -2.63
CA TYR A 698 15.80 -19.58 -3.46
C TYR A 698 14.85 -18.41 -3.21
N ASN A 699 14.19 -17.95 -4.27
CA ASN A 699 12.95 -17.18 -4.16
C ASN A 699 11.79 -18.11 -4.50
N HIS A 700 10.70 -18.01 -3.73
CA HIS A 700 9.45 -18.72 -4.02
C HIS A 700 8.38 -17.72 -4.42
N TRP A 701 7.68 -18.02 -5.50
CA TRP A 701 6.69 -17.15 -6.12
C TRP A 701 5.32 -17.83 -6.04
N LEU A 702 4.31 -17.08 -5.64
CA LEU A 702 2.94 -17.57 -5.55
C LEU A 702 2.29 -17.51 -6.92
N VAL A 703 1.69 -18.62 -7.35
CA VAL A 703 0.95 -18.72 -8.60
C VAL A 703 -0.52 -18.96 -8.29
N LYS A 704 -1.39 -18.24 -9.01
CA LYS A 704 -2.85 -18.33 -8.89
C LYS A 704 -3.47 -18.79 -10.21
N LEU A 705 -4.30 -19.83 -10.16
CA LEU A 705 -5.11 -20.30 -11.28
C LEU A 705 -6.60 -20.30 -10.94
N THR A 706 -7.45 -20.17 -11.94
CA THR A 706 -8.89 -20.41 -11.79
C THR A 706 -9.18 -21.90 -11.59
N GLN A 707 -10.40 -22.26 -11.17
CA GLN A 707 -10.81 -23.67 -11.11
C GLN A 707 -10.73 -24.39 -12.46
N ASP A 708 -10.89 -23.64 -13.55
CA ASP A 708 -10.74 -24.14 -14.91
C ASP A 708 -9.28 -24.24 -15.38
N LEU A 709 -8.33 -24.04 -14.47
CA LEU A 709 -6.88 -24.14 -14.72
C LEU A 709 -6.35 -23.04 -15.67
N GLU A 710 -7.06 -21.91 -15.73
CA GLU A 710 -6.60 -20.71 -16.45
C GLU A 710 -5.68 -19.88 -15.57
N PHE A 711 -4.62 -19.35 -16.18
CA PHE A 711 -3.64 -18.51 -15.50
C PHE A 711 -4.27 -17.18 -15.04
N VAL A 712 -4.09 -16.84 -13.76
CA VAL A 712 -4.50 -15.55 -13.20
C VAL A 712 -3.28 -14.65 -12.99
N SER A 713 -2.35 -15.05 -12.13
CA SER A 713 -1.19 -14.23 -11.76
C SER A 713 -0.02 -15.06 -11.23
N ILE A 714 1.18 -14.50 -11.33
CA ILE A 714 2.34 -14.82 -10.47
C ILE A 714 2.61 -13.57 -9.64
N SER A 715 2.86 -13.74 -8.34
CA SER A 715 3.14 -12.62 -7.43
C SER A 715 4.25 -11.70 -7.96
N GLU A 716 4.05 -10.38 -7.87
CA GLU A 716 5.04 -9.40 -8.39
C GLU A 716 6.35 -9.38 -7.61
N ILE A 717 6.28 -9.80 -6.34
CA ILE A 717 7.40 -10.00 -5.43
C ILE A 717 7.41 -11.47 -4.94
N PRO A 718 8.56 -12.01 -4.50
CA PRO A 718 8.61 -13.35 -3.93
C PRO A 718 7.69 -13.49 -2.71
N PHE A 719 6.86 -14.53 -2.70
CA PHE A 719 6.03 -14.94 -1.56
C PHE A 719 6.89 -15.30 -0.35
N VAL A 720 7.97 -16.04 -0.59
CA VAL A 720 9.07 -16.24 0.37
C VAL A 720 10.36 -15.88 -0.34
N SER A 721 11.03 -14.82 0.14
CA SER A 721 12.25 -14.31 -0.47
C SER A 721 13.49 -15.03 0.05
N LYS A 722 14.59 -14.94 -0.71
CA LYS A 722 15.93 -15.38 -0.31
C LYS A 722 16.43 -14.79 1.02
N ASN A 723 15.84 -13.69 1.49
CA ASN A 723 16.29 -12.96 2.67
C ASN A 723 15.74 -13.52 3.99
N ILE A 724 15.08 -14.68 3.97
CA ILE A 724 14.50 -15.34 5.15
C ILE A 724 15.54 -15.74 6.21
N GLY A 725 16.83 -15.69 5.88
CA GLY A 725 17.94 -15.91 6.82
C GLY A 725 18.50 -17.34 6.85
N PHE A 726 18.03 -18.21 5.94
CA PHE A 726 18.50 -19.58 5.79
C PHE A 726 19.09 -19.80 4.39
N ALA A 727 20.21 -20.52 4.31
CA ALA A 727 20.75 -20.98 3.04
C ALA A 727 19.94 -22.17 2.52
N LEU A 728 19.76 -22.24 1.19
CA LEU A 728 19.05 -23.33 0.51
C LEU A 728 17.66 -23.63 1.10
N PHE A 729 16.97 -22.61 1.60
CA PHE A 729 15.60 -22.73 2.11
C PHE A 729 14.68 -23.13 0.95
N PHE A 730 14.17 -24.36 0.94
CA PHE A 730 13.40 -24.93 -0.16
C PHE A 730 12.04 -25.42 0.33
N ILE A 731 10.95 -24.87 -0.21
CA ILE A 731 9.60 -25.24 0.18
C ILE A 731 9.13 -26.44 -0.66
N MET A 732 8.60 -27.46 0.01
CA MET A 732 8.14 -28.71 -0.59
C MET A 732 6.62 -28.85 -0.61
N SER A 733 5.95 -28.42 0.46
CA SER A 733 4.49 -28.46 0.55
C SER A 733 3.91 -27.21 1.19
N MET A 734 2.69 -26.88 0.77
CA MET A 734 1.84 -25.83 1.32
C MET A 734 0.47 -26.47 1.57
N ILE A 735 -0.04 -26.37 2.80
CA ILE A 735 -1.31 -26.98 3.22
C ILE A 735 -2.16 -25.90 3.88
N GLU A 736 -3.46 -25.91 3.62
CA GLU A 736 -4.42 -25.07 4.35
C GLU A 736 -4.85 -25.74 5.66
N SER A 737 -4.82 -24.99 6.78
CA SER A 737 -5.40 -25.43 8.05
C SER A 737 -6.05 -24.25 8.78
N GLY A 738 -7.37 -24.10 8.59
CA GLY A 738 -8.12 -22.99 9.17
C GLY A 738 -7.70 -21.66 8.57
N ASP A 739 -7.31 -20.71 9.41
CA ASP A 739 -6.84 -19.37 9.00
C ASP A 739 -5.32 -19.30 8.77
N GLU A 740 -4.64 -20.45 8.72
CA GLU A 740 -3.19 -20.56 8.51
C GLU A 740 -2.88 -21.41 7.27
N LEU A 741 -1.77 -21.05 6.60
CA LEU A 741 -1.06 -21.92 5.67
C LEU A 741 0.14 -22.54 6.39
N ILE A 742 0.38 -23.81 6.14
CA ILE A 742 1.49 -24.57 6.68
C ILE A 742 2.45 -24.88 5.55
N LEU A 743 3.66 -24.32 5.63
CA LEU A 743 4.75 -24.59 4.73
C LEU A 743 5.71 -25.60 5.36
N SER A 744 6.25 -26.53 4.57
CA SER A 744 7.35 -27.38 5.01
C SER A 744 8.35 -27.62 3.91
N GLY A 745 9.57 -28.01 4.27
CA GLY A 745 10.61 -28.33 3.32
C GLY A 745 11.97 -28.51 3.97
N GLY A 746 13.03 -28.17 3.23
CA GLY A 746 14.42 -28.33 3.65
C GLY A 746 15.17 -27.01 3.81
N VAL A 747 16.18 -26.99 4.67
CA VAL A 747 17.19 -25.93 4.78
C VAL A 747 18.59 -26.55 4.77
N GLU A 748 19.56 -25.82 4.22
CA GLU A 748 20.98 -26.20 4.18
C GLU A 748 21.29 -27.59 3.57
N ASP A 749 20.34 -28.18 2.84
CA ASP A 749 20.35 -29.57 2.34
C ASP A 749 20.57 -30.65 3.43
N ASN A 750 20.32 -30.34 4.71
CA ASN A 750 20.58 -31.26 5.84
C ASN A 750 19.54 -31.23 6.98
N GLN A 751 18.54 -30.35 6.91
CA GLN A 751 17.54 -30.20 7.95
C GLN A 751 16.18 -29.89 7.37
N ASN A 752 15.13 -30.30 8.08
CA ASN A 752 13.74 -30.05 7.70
C ASN A 752 13.12 -28.93 8.54
N PHE A 753 12.17 -28.21 7.95
CA PHE A 753 11.43 -27.16 8.63
C PHE A 753 9.91 -27.28 8.44
N ILE A 754 9.17 -26.66 9.37
CA ILE A 754 7.73 -26.42 9.31
C ILE A 754 7.47 -24.97 9.68
N TRP A 755 6.58 -24.28 8.97
CA TRP A 755 6.28 -22.88 9.20
C TRP A 755 4.80 -22.56 9.03
N LYS A 756 4.20 -21.94 10.04
CA LYS A 756 2.82 -21.42 10.01
C LYS A 756 2.82 -19.97 9.57
N ILE A 757 2.02 -19.63 8.56
CA ILE A 757 1.80 -18.25 8.12
C ILE A 757 0.29 -17.96 8.04
N PRO A 758 -0.17 -16.74 8.37
CA PRO A 758 -1.58 -16.40 8.24
C PRO A 758 -2.07 -16.48 6.79
N LYS A 759 -3.24 -17.09 6.55
CA LYS A 759 -3.84 -17.23 5.21
C LYS A 759 -4.11 -15.88 4.54
N LYS A 760 -4.47 -14.85 5.32
CA LYS A 760 -4.63 -13.46 4.86
C LYS A 760 -3.40 -12.89 4.14
N HIS A 761 -2.21 -13.47 4.32
CA HIS A 761 -1.04 -13.05 3.57
C HIS A 761 -1.16 -13.34 2.07
N LEU A 762 -1.99 -14.29 1.61
CA LEU A 762 -2.24 -14.50 0.19
C LEU A 762 -2.76 -13.22 -0.49
N GLU A 763 -3.57 -12.40 0.20
CA GLU A 763 -4.11 -11.14 -0.32
C GLU A 763 -3.03 -10.09 -0.60
N LYS A 764 -1.88 -10.16 0.09
CA LYS A 764 -0.74 -9.26 -0.16
C LYS A 764 -0.03 -9.55 -1.48
N PHE A 765 -0.30 -10.71 -2.09
CA PHE A 765 0.41 -11.22 -3.27
C PHE A 765 -0.52 -11.60 -4.43
N SER A 766 -1.84 -11.47 -4.24
CA SER A 766 -2.89 -11.95 -5.15
C SER A 766 -3.26 -10.97 -6.25
#